data_AF-I0I401-F1
#
_entry.id   AF-I0I401-F1
#
_cell.length_a   1.000
_cell.length_b   1.000
_cell.length_c   1.000
_cell.angle_alpha   90.00
_cell.angle_beta   90.00
_cell.angle_gamma   90.00
#
_symmetry.space_group_name_H-M   'P 1'
#
loop_
_entity.id
_entity.type
_entity.pdbx_description
1 polymer ?
#
loop_
_entity_poly.entity_id
_entity_poly.type
_entity_poly.pdbx_seq_one_letter_code
_entity_poly.pdbx_strand_id
1 'polypeptide(L)'
;MKINTLILVTLVVGLSALALLVPAHAASGPRCYVNDDATGANNGNSWTDAYTSLQSALADSNCTEIWVAAGVYYPDNTLYADNERSATFTLKNDVAIYGGFAGTETALSERNWRGNLTILSGDIDQNDINADSNYIAETTTDIQGSNAYHVVTGGGTNSSAVLDGFVITAGQADDANWPNERGGGMYNQSSSPTLRNLIFSGNFAVFYGGGMTNYNSSSPTLTNVTFSGNSATNGSGGGMFNANLSNPTLTNVAFSGNSASSGGGMRNENSSNPTLINVTFSGNSASSGGGMYNYSSNPTLINVTFSGNSATNQGGGMHNFGSNPTLINVIIWGSTSGEGIASIANSSRSNPRITHSNIEGCGYTGYWFSDCGWDDNGNIQGDPLFVDADGADNTVGTPDDNLRLGFGSPAIDKGINIDNYTGNGCPATDLDNLPRPTDGDANGTATCDMGAYEAGTMICSVGFGFYQFPHQSNVIIEVSFEGNLACLYVDEMGLDHPNATAGIKTGRYWLIRALQSDKTTPATFYIVHLTLPTTFTPDDSDKVCRYTGSGTVWDCAMSSYTSNAITRYGITELSDWAVEDNNVDNTAPIVSSITRADPNPTGAASVQFIVTFSEGVTGVDAGDFSLTTTGSIAGAGVTGVSGAGSVYNVTVSTGTGSGTLRLDIPGTATIADPAGNGLSNLPYTSGQVYEVDKAAPMVSMTSTAPNPTNASPIPVVVTFSEAVTGFTAADIAVSNSTVQNFAGSGAVYTFDLIPAADGLVTATIAAGVAFDAAGNGNTAAAPFSRTYDTTAPGVLSITRADPNPTNAASVRFTVTFSEAVTGVDGSDFSLATTGSIAGASVTGVSGSGSVYTVTVSTGTGSGTLRLDLKASGTGIQDLAGNPITGGFTSGEEYTVDKTAPTVVSITRADPNPTNAASVQFIVTFSEGVTGVDAGDFSLTTTGSIAGAGVTGVSGSGSVYTVTVSTGTGSGTLRLDIPGTATIADPAGNGLSNLPYTSGQVYEVDKAAPMVSMTSTAPNPTNASPIPVVVTFSEAVTGFTAADIAVSNSTVQNFAGSGAVYTFDLIPAADGLVTATIAAGVAFDAAGNGNTAAAPFSRTYDTTAPGVLSITRADPNPTNAASVRFTVTFSEAVTGVDGSDFSLATTGSIAGASVTGVSGSGSVYTVTVSTGTGSGTLRLDIPGTATVTDPAGNGLSGLPYTGGQAYDVDKTAPTASSTLFLPVVLR
;
A
#
# COMPACT_ATOMS: atom_id res chain seq x y z
N MET A 1 -62.59 -16.60 -14.70
CA MET A 1 -61.88 -17.89 -14.49
C MET A 1 -60.38 -17.54 -14.56
N LYS A 2 -59.60 -17.78 -13.50
CA LYS A 2 -58.90 -19.05 -13.17
C LYS A 2 -57.88 -19.43 -14.26
N ILE A 3 -56.58 -19.64 -13.98
CA ILE A 3 -55.93 -20.11 -12.73
C ILE A 3 -54.60 -19.40 -12.38
N ASN A 4 -54.24 -19.50 -11.09
CA ASN A 4 -53.07 -19.05 -10.32
C ASN A 4 -51.68 -19.30 -10.99
N THR A 5 -50.57 -18.69 -10.54
CA THR A 5 -49.78 -19.08 -9.32
C THR A 5 -48.58 -18.11 -9.18
N LEU A 6 -48.07 -17.67 -8.02
CA LEU A 6 -48.53 -17.55 -6.62
C LEU A 6 -47.56 -16.57 -5.91
N ILE A 7 -48.02 -15.79 -4.93
CA ILE A 7 -47.21 -14.82 -4.16
C ILE A 7 -46.25 -15.52 -3.20
N LEU A 8 -45.03 -14.98 -3.04
CA LEU A 8 -44.24 -15.14 -1.82
C LEU A 8 -43.48 -13.85 -1.45
N VAL A 9 -44.19 -12.88 -0.89
CA VAL A 9 -43.57 -11.77 -0.13
C VAL A 9 -43.33 -12.30 1.28
N THR A 10 -42.07 -12.41 1.69
CA THR A 10 -41.72 -12.85 3.05
C THR A 10 -41.31 -11.65 3.88
N LEU A 11 -42.10 -11.43 4.93
CA LEU A 11 -41.97 -10.38 5.94
C LEU A 11 -40.56 -10.30 6.56
N VAL A 12 -39.98 -9.10 6.60
CA VAL A 12 -38.88 -8.74 7.52
C VAL A 12 -39.23 -7.40 8.16
N VAL A 13 -39.92 -7.46 9.30
CA VAL A 13 -40.25 -6.29 10.14
C VAL A 13 -40.24 -6.73 11.60
N GLY A 14 -39.55 -5.97 12.46
CA GLY A 14 -39.74 -6.00 13.91
C GLY A 14 -39.05 -7.13 14.68
N LEU A 15 -37.79 -6.90 15.05
CA LEU A 15 -37.12 -7.18 16.34
C LEU A 15 -35.61 -6.89 16.13
N SER A 16 -34.84 -6.30 17.05
CA SER A 16 -35.16 -5.84 18.41
C SER A 16 -34.21 -4.72 18.84
N ALA A 17 -34.73 -3.67 19.49
CA ALA A 17 -33.91 -2.82 20.33
C ALA A 17 -33.70 -3.51 21.69
N LEU A 18 -32.49 -4.02 21.97
CA LEU A 18 -31.99 -4.18 23.33
C LEU A 18 -30.47 -4.39 23.37
N ALA A 19 -29.86 -3.87 24.44
CA ALA A 19 -28.48 -4.05 24.90
C ALA A 19 -27.36 -3.43 24.05
N LEU A 20 -26.52 -2.66 24.75
CA LEU A 20 -25.07 -2.69 24.53
C LEU A 20 -24.57 -4.11 24.82
N LEU A 21 -24.72 -5.01 23.85
CA LEU A 21 -23.76 -6.09 23.71
C LEU A 21 -22.65 -5.57 22.80
N VAL A 22 -21.51 -5.26 23.40
CA VAL A 22 -20.24 -5.35 22.67
C VAL A 22 -20.25 -6.71 21.98
N PRO A 23 -20.07 -6.80 20.65
CA PRO A 23 -19.82 -8.07 20.02
C PRO A 23 -18.44 -8.51 20.50
N ALA A 24 -18.44 -9.27 21.61
CA ALA A 24 -17.28 -9.87 22.21
C ALA A 24 -16.72 -10.88 21.22
N HIS A 25 -15.92 -10.35 20.28
CA HIS A 25 -15.06 -11.14 19.43
C HIS A 25 -14.10 -11.83 20.38
N ALA A 26 -14.39 -13.10 20.64
CA ALA A 26 -13.46 -14.01 21.26
C ALA A 26 -12.34 -14.27 20.24
N ALA A 27 -11.45 -13.29 20.09
CA ALA A 27 -10.19 -13.41 19.38
C ALA A 27 -9.34 -14.42 20.15
N SER A 28 -9.60 -15.71 19.96
CA SER A 28 -8.94 -16.81 20.67
C SER A 28 -7.58 -17.14 20.05
N GLY A 29 -6.85 -16.12 19.61
CA GLY A 29 -5.49 -16.21 19.12
C GLY A 29 -4.54 -15.42 20.04
N PRO A 30 -3.24 -15.40 19.73
CA PRO A 30 -2.25 -14.70 20.52
C PRO A 30 -2.50 -13.18 20.58
N ARG A 31 -2.35 -12.64 21.79
CA ARG A 31 -2.16 -11.22 22.02
C ARG A 31 -0.69 -10.86 21.84
N CYS A 32 -0.44 -9.77 21.14
CA CYS A 32 0.86 -9.14 20.99
C CYS A 32 0.84 -7.75 21.63
N TYR A 33 1.94 -7.40 22.27
CA TYR A 33 2.16 -6.09 22.89
C TYR A 33 3.12 -5.24 22.03
N VAL A 34 2.86 -3.93 21.94
CA VAL A 34 3.65 -2.94 21.22
C VAL A 34 3.93 -1.76 22.13
N ASN A 35 5.20 -1.38 22.25
CA ASN A 35 5.67 -0.26 23.04
C ASN A 35 7.04 0.17 22.46
N ASP A 36 7.14 1.40 21.98
CA ASP A 36 8.34 2.01 21.41
C ASP A 36 9.49 2.11 22.43
N ASP A 37 9.18 2.33 23.72
CA ASP A 37 10.13 2.32 24.84
C ASP A 37 10.54 0.89 25.32
N ALA A 38 10.12 -0.18 24.63
CA ALA A 38 10.42 -1.55 25.07
C ALA A 38 11.90 -1.94 24.94
N THR A 39 12.48 -2.39 26.04
CA THR A 39 13.92 -2.75 26.15
C THR A 39 14.18 -4.27 26.29
N GLY A 40 13.13 -5.09 26.27
CA GLY A 40 13.22 -6.55 26.32
C GLY A 40 13.45 -7.21 24.96
N ALA A 41 12.93 -8.42 24.79
CA ALA A 41 13.29 -9.29 23.66
C ALA A 41 12.55 -9.03 22.32
N ASN A 42 11.90 -7.88 22.15
CA ASN A 42 11.26 -7.38 20.91
C ASN A 42 10.45 -8.46 20.14
N ASN A 43 9.54 -9.12 20.84
CA ASN A 43 8.81 -10.30 20.36
C ASN A 43 7.31 -10.33 20.71
N GLY A 44 6.78 -9.25 21.30
CA GLY A 44 5.36 -9.06 21.56
C GLY A 44 4.74 -9.89 22.69
N ASN A 45 5.47 -10.78 23.38
CA ASN A 45 4.85 -11.71 24.34
C ASN A 45 4.50 -11.09 25.71
N SER A 46 5.03 -9.91 26.03
CA SER A 46 4.78 -9.17 27.27
C SER A 46 4.97 -7.67 27.04
N TRP A 47 4.56 -6.80 27.96
CA TRP A 47 4.89 -5.36 27.89
C TRP A 47 6.40 -5.08 27.96
N THR A 48 7.18 -5.95 28.61
CA THR A 48 8.64 -5.83 28.68
C THR A 48 9.30 -6.26 27.38
N ASP A 49 8.78 -7.32 26.76
CA ASP A 49 9.26 -7.89 25.50
C ASP A 49 8.46 -7.42 24.28
N ALA A 50 7.73 -6.31 24.42
CA ALA A 50 6.83 -5.77 23.40
C ALA A 50 7.60 -5.43 22.12
N TYR A 51 6.89 -5.41 20.98
CA TYR A 51 7.49 -4.93 19.74
C TYR A 51 7.74 -3.43 19.82
N THR A 52 8.95 -2.98 19.45
CA THR A 52 9.34 -1.56 19.42
C THR A 52 8.78 -0.79 18.21
N SER A 53 7.94 -1.44 17.40
CA SER A 53 7.29 -0.87 16.22
C SER A 53 5.99 -1.63 15.95
N LEU A 54 4.90 -0.89 15.72
CA LEU A 54 3.61 -1.47 15.32
C LEU A 54 3.73 -2.25 14.01
N GLN A 55 4.61 -1.83 13.10
CA GLN A 55 4.84 -2.52 11.83
C GLN A 55 5.43 -3.91 12.01
N SER A 56 6.25 -4.13 13.06
CA SER A 56 6.76 -5.46 13.43
C SER A 56 5.66 -6.37 13.96
N ALA A 57 4.75 -5.85 14.81
CA ALA A 57 3.60 -6.61 15.31
C ALA A 57 2.58 -6.92 14.19
N LEU A 58 2.39 -5.99 13.24
CA LEU A 58 1.60 -6.24 12.04
C LEU A 58 2.25 -7.26 11.11
N ALA A 59 3.58 -7.33 11.05
CA ALA A 59 4.28 -8.32 10.22
C ALA A 59 4.13 -9.76 10.76
N ASP A 60 4.02 -9.96 12.08
CA ASP A 60 3.93 -11.29 12.68
C ASP A 60 2.52 -11.91 12.53
N SER A 61 2.46 -13.05 11.81
CA SER A 61 1.22 -13.80 11.55
C SER A 61 0.56 -14.43 12.79
N ASN A 62 1.22 -14.41 13.95
CA ASN A 62 0.65 -14.89 15.20
C ASN A 62 -0.22 -13.83 15.90
N CYS A 63 -0.08 -12.55 15.57
CA CYS A 63 -0.76 -11.46 16.28
C CYS A 63 -2.21 -11.25 15.79
N THR A 64 -3.19 -11.70 16.58
CA THR A 64 -4.63 -11.47 16.30
C THR A 64 -5.25 -10.37 17.16
N GLU A 65 -4.69 -10.13 18.35
CA GLU A 65 -5.02 -8.99 19.20
C GLU A 65 -3.73 -8.21 19.44
N ILE A 66 -3.64 -6.96 18.97
CA ILE A 66 -2.46 -6.10 19.12
C ILE A 66 -2.80 -4.97 20.10
N TRP A 67 -2.04 -4.87 21.19
CA TRP A 67 -2.18 -3.82 22.21
C TRP A 67 -1.00 -2.87 22.13
N VAL A 68 -1.28 -1.58 21.92
CA VAL A 68 -0.28 -0.54 21.67
C VAL A 68 -0.27 0.47 22.82
N ALA A 69 0.90 0.73 23.38
CA ALA A 69 1.10 1.72 24.43
C ALA A 69 0.81 3.15 23.94
N ALA A 70 0.70 4.09 24.87
CA ALA A 70 0.85 5.51 24.55
C ALA A 70 2.24 5.77 23.96
N GLY A 71 2.32 6.62 22.94
CA GLY A 71 3.53 6.80 22.14
C GLY A 71 3.20 7.21 20.70
N VAL A 72 4.25 7.49 19.91
CA VAL A 72 4.12 7.96 18.51
C VAL A 72 4.73 6.92 17.57
N TYR A 73 3.88 6.38 16.68
CA TYR A 73 4.24 5.26 15.82
C TYR A 73 4.25 5.70 14.35
N TYR A 74 5.43 5.59 13.74
CA TYR A 74 5.71 5.95 12.35
C TYR A 74 5.69 4.70 11.43
N PRO A 75 5.07 4.74 10.23
CA PRO A 75 4.94 3.57 9.37
C PRO A 75 6.24 2.95 8.84
N ASP A 76 7.31 3.73 8.67
CA ASP A 76 8.56 3.32 8.03
C ASP A 76 9.61 2.76 9.02
N ASN A 77 9.31 2.75 10.33
CA ASN A 77 10.26 2.51 11.43
C ASN A 77 11.01 1.16 11.36
N THR A 78 12.05 1.16 10.53
CA THR A 78 13.18 0.23 10.49
C THR A 78 14.46 1.00 10.83
N LEU A 79 15.56 0.30 11.10
CA LEU A 79 16.84 0.92 11.51
C LEU A 79 17.63 1.54 10.34
N TYR A 80 16.94 1.98 9.29
CA TYR A 80 17.50 2.57 8.08
C TYR A 80 16.66 3.78 7.65
N ALA A 81 17.31 4.91 7.40
CA ALA A 81 16.64 6.14 6.94
C ALA A 81 16.38 6.08 5.43
N ASP A 82 15.31 5.38 5.03
CA ASP A 82 14.78 5.41 3.65
C ASP A 82 13.58 6.35 3.48
N ASN A 83 12.96 6.80 4.57
CA ASN A 83 11.85 7.76 4.62
C ASN A 83 10.76 7.37 3.60
N GLU A 84 10.39 6.08 3.58
CA GLU A 84 9.57 5.54 2.51
C GLU A 84 8.13 6.09 2.57
N ARG A 85 7.80 7.06 1.72
CA ARG A 85 6.45 7.65 1.63
C ARG A 85 5.33 6.64 1.33
N SER A 86 5.67 5.47 0.78
CA SER A 86 4.75 4.34 0.57
C SER A 86 4.54 3.45 1.81
N ALA A 87 5.28 3.66 2.89
CA ALA A 87 5.08 2.95 4.15
C ALA A 87 3.72 3.32 4.77
N THR A 88 3.04 2.32 5.33
CA THR A 88 1.67 2.44 5.82
C THR A 88 1.33 1.33 6.82
N PHE A 89 0.48 1.63 7.81
CA PHE A 89 -0.07 0.62 8.71
C PHE A 89 -1.21 -0.14 8.01
N THR A 90 -0.90 -1.30 7.44
CA THR A 90 -1.87 -2.12 6.72
C THR A 90 -2.76 -2.95 7.67
N LEU A 91 -4.05 -2.63 7.73
CA LEU A 91 -5.05 -3.40 8.46
C LEU A 91 -5.26 -4.79 7.84
N LYS A 92 -5.57 -5.79 8.67
CA LYS A 92 -5.71 -7.19 8.29
C LYS A 92 -7.03 -7.78 8.78
N ASN A 93 -7.61 -8.69 8.00
CA ASN A 93 -8.75 -9.49 8.43
C ASN A 93 -8.39 -10.32 9.67
N ASP A 94 -9.35 -10.50 10.56
CA ASP A 94 -9.22 -11.27 11.80
C ASP A 94 -8.12 -10.75 12.76
N VAL A 95 -7.70 -9.49 12.61
CA VAL A 95 -6.76 -8.78 13.50
C VAL A 95 -7.44 -7.54 14.09
N ALA A 96 -7.39 -7.42 15.41
CA ALA A 96 -7.86 -6.25 16.15
C ALA A 96 -6.68 -5.49 16.77
N ILE A 97 -6.61 -4.18 16.54
CA ILE A 97 -5.55 -3.30 17.01
C ILE A 97 -6.16 -2.28 17.98
N TYR A 98 -5.60 -2.20 19.18
CA TYR A 98 -6.08 -1.39 20.29
C TYR A 98 -4.97 -0.46 20.81
N GLY A 99 -5.16 0.85 20.67
CA GLY A 99 -4.33 1.89 21.32
C GLY A 99 -4.95 2.33 22.63
N GLY A 100 -4.22 3.03 23.50
CA GLY A 100 -4.75 3.51 24.78
C GLY A 100 -4.21 2.85 26.04
N PHE A 101 -3.05 2.19 25.98
CA PHE A 101 -2.46 1.48 27.12
C PHE A 101 -1.28 2.24 27.75
N ALA A 102 -1.10 2.13 29.06
CA ALA A 102 0.04 2.66 29.81
C ALA A 102 1.23 1.68 29.89
N GLY A 103 1.19 0.56 29.16
CA GLY A 103 2.25 -0.44 29.14
C GLY A 103 2.29 -1.34 30.37
N THR A 104 1.19 -1.47 31.12
CA THR A 104 1.12 -2.27 32.37
C THR A 104 -0.11 -3.17 32.48
N GLU A 105 -1.10 -2.98 31.61
CA GLU A 105 -2.43 -3.59 31.67
C GLU A 105 -2.43 -5.09 31.34
N THR A 106 -3.36 -5.80 31.98
CA THR A 106 -3.61 -7.24 31.82
C THR A 106 -4.94 -7.54 31.09
N ALA A 107 -5.92 -6.65 31.21
CA ALA A 107 -7.26 -6.76 30.63
C ALA A 107 -7.64 -5.54 29.77
N LEU A 108 -8.35 -5.77 28.65
CA LEU A 108 -8.76 -4.72 27.71
C LEU A 108 -9.66 -3.63 28.36
N SER A 109 -10.30 -3.96 29.48
CA SER A 109 -11.10 -3.05 30.30
C SER A 109 -10.29 -2.09 31.19
N GLU A 110 -8.98 -2.29 31.30
CA GLU A 110 -8.07 -1.41 32.07
C GLU A 110 -7.54 -0.24 31.19
N ARG A 111 -7.72 -0.35 29.86
CA ARG A 111 -7.27 0.59 28.82
C ARG A 111 -7.94 1.97 28.93
N ASN A 112 -7.15 3.02 29.16
CA ASN A 112 -7.62 4.41 29.15
C ASN A 112 -7.24 5.12 27.84
N TRP A 113 -7.97 4.86 26.76
CA TRP A 113 -7.70 5.43 25.43
C TRP A 113 -7.83 6.96 25.33
N ARG A 114 -8.39 7.64 26.33
CA ARG A 114 -8.43 9.12 26.40
C ARG A 114 -7.23 9.72 27.14
N GLY A 115 -6.68 9.03 28.13
CA GLY A 115 -5.52 9.50 28.91
C GLY A 115 -4.16 9.00 28.40
N ASN A 116 -4.15 7.84 27.75
CA ASN A 116 -2.94 7.17 27.24
C ASN A 116 -2.89 7.32 25.70
N LEU A 117 -2.68 8.52 25.17
CA LEU A 117 -2.80 8.76 23.72
C LEU A 117 -1.79 7.91 22.91
N THR A 118 -2.30 7.12 21.97
CA THR A 118 -1.51 6.39 20.97
C THR A 118 -1.69 7.06 19.61
N ILE A 119 -0.59 7.51 19.00
CA ILE A 119 -0.61 8.31 17.77
C ILE A 119 0.01 7.49 16.63
N LEU A 120 -0.67 7.42 15.49
CA LEU A 120 -0.13 6.96 14.22
C LEU A 120 0.15 8.21 13.37
N SER A 121 1.43 8.49 13.08
CA SER A 121 1.83 9.73 12.40
C SER A 121 2.46 9.47 11.03
N GLY A 122 2.11 10.29 10.05
CA GLY A 122 2.72 10.33 8.72
C GLY A 122 4.06 11.05 8.65
N ASP A 123 4.46 11.78 9.70
CA ASP A 123 5.70 12.58 9.86
C ASP A 123 6.97 11.69 9.95
N ILE A 124 7.19 10.85 8.94
CA ILE A 124 8.29 9.88 8.87
C ILE A 124 9.68 10.55 8.86
N ASP A 125 9.77 11.80 8.37
CA ASP A 125 11.00 12.59 8.39
C ASP A 125 11.10 13.59 9.56
N GLN A 126 10.18 13.48 10.54
CA GLN A 126 10.21 14.11 11.87
C GLN A 126 10.55 15.61 11.87
N ASN A 127 9.84 16.38 11.04
CA ASN A 127 10.01 17.83 10.94
C ASN A 127 8.71 18.65 10.86
N ASP A 128 7.54 18.03 11.03
CA ASP A 128 6.27 18.74 11.20
C ASP A 128 6.27 19.72 12.39
N ILE A 129 5.42 20.75 12.31
CA ILE A 129 5.29 21.81 13.33
C ILE A 129 4.48 21.29 14.52
N ASN A 130 5.17 20.85 15.56
CA ASN A 130 4.58 20.38 16.81
C ASN A 130 4.60 21.50 17.88
N ALA A 131 3.70 22.49 17.75
CA ALA A 131 3.79 23.76 18.48
C ALA A 131 3.45 23.69 19.98
N ASP A 132 2.58 22.77 20.40
CA ASP A 132 2.22 22.52 21.80
C ASP A 132 2.93 21.28 22.41
N SER A 133 3.71 20.56 21.59
CA SER A 133 4.38 19.28 21.91
C SER A 133 3.46 18.05 22.02
N ASN A 134 2.28 18.04 21.39
CA ASN A 134 1.34 16.90 21.41
C ASN A 134 1.62 15.79 20.35
N TYR A 135 2.44 16.06 19.32
CA TYR A 135 2.77 15.17 18.18
C TYR A 135 1.61 14.85 17.22
N ILE A 136 0.63 15.74 17.14
CA ILE A 136 -0.52 15.72 16.26
C ILE A 136 -0.42 16.96 15.35
N ALA A 137 -0.77 16.83 14.07
CA ALA A 137 -1.07 17.98 13.24
C ALA A 137 -2.55 18.34 13.41
N GLU A 138 -2.86 19.52 13.95
CA GLU A 138 -4.23 20.04 13.98
C GLU A 138 -4.71 20.35 12.55
N THR A 139 -3.81 20.83 11.69
CA THR A 139 -4.12 21.29 10.33
C THR A 139 -3.07 20.85 9.31
N THR A 140 -3.42 20.93 8.01
CA THR A 140 -2.45 20.67 6.94
C THR A 140 -1.46 21.82 6.70
N THR A 141 -1.38 22.84 7.57
CA THR A 141 -0.25 23.81 7.56
C THR A 141 0.88 23.44 8.51
N ASP A 142 0.63 22.49 9.41
CA ASP A 142 1.61 22.02 10.37
C ASP A 142 2.54 20.98 9.73
N ILE A 143 2.03 20.25 8.72
CA ILE A 143 2.81 19.38 7.83
C ILE A 143 3.95 20.14 7.13
N GLN A 144 5.17 19.63 7.23
CA GLN A 144 6.38 20.07 6.52
C GLN A 144 6.88 18.95 5.60
N GLY A 145 8.21 18.80 5.46
CA GLY A 145 8.88 17.58 5.00
C GLY A 145 8.33 16.89 3.76
N SER A 146 8.22 15.57 3.87
CA SER A 146 7.70 14.67 2.84
C SER A 146 7.14 13.40 3.49
N ASN A 147 5.92 13.52 3.99
CA ASN A 147 5.27 12.56 4.88
C ASN A 147 4.69 11.36 4.11
N ALA A 148 4.34 10.29 4.84
CA ALA A 148 3.70 9.11 4.27
C ALA A 148 2.40 9.44 3.51
N TYR A 149 2.20 8.83 2.34
CA TYR A 149 1.00 9.05 1.51
C TYR A 149 -0.29 8.58 2.23
N HIS A 150 -0.21 7.47 2.96
CA HIS A 150 -1.35 6.87 3.68
C HIS A 150 -0.89 6.38 5.05
N VAL A 151 -1.27 7.05 6.13
CA VAL A 151 -0.91 6.59 7.50
C VAL A 151 -1.42 5.17 7.73
N VAL A 152 -2.67 4.89 7.32
CA VAL A 152 -3.33 3.59 7.46
C VAL A 152 -3.93 3.12 6.14
N THR A 153 -3.80 1.83 5.80
CA THR A 153 -4.42 1.25 4.60
C THR A 153 -5.29 0.04 4.95
N GLY A 154 -6.47 -0.06 4.32
CA GLY A 154 -7.45 -1.11 4.61
C GLY A 154 -7.65 -2.13 3.49
N GLY A 155 -6.83 -2.16 2.44
CA GLY A 155 -7.12 -2.85 1.16
C GLY A 155 -7.65 -4.29 1.29
N GLY A 156 -8.89 -4.53 0.82
CA GLY A 156 -9.51 -5.86 0.83
C GLY A 156 -9.97 -6.40 2.20
N THR A 157 -10.01 -5.55 3.24
CA THR A 157 -10.49 -5.96 4.58
C THR A 157 -12.01 -6.05 4.70
N ASN A 158 -12.48 -6.82 5.68
CA ASN A 158 -13.86 -6.89 6.16
C ASN A 158 -13.95 -6.45 7.64
N SER A 159 -15.14 -6.50 8.23
CA SER A 159 -15.40 -5.96 9.58
C SER A 159 -14.66 -6.64 10.73
N SER A 160 -14.02 -7.80 10.49
CA SER A 160 -13.08 -8.45 11.41
C SER A 160 -11.76 -7.68 11.61
N ALA A 161 -11.38 -6.82 10.66
CA ALA A 161 -10.28 -5.87 10.83
C ALA A 161 -10.75 -4.73 11.74
N VAL A 162 -10.15 -4.59 12.93
CA VAL A 162 -10.54 -3.57 13.91
C VAL A 162 -9.38 -2.62 14.20
N LEU A 163 -9.64 -1.32 14.16
CA LEU A 163 -8.74 -0.27 14.65
C LEU A 163 -9.49 0.59 15.68
N ASP A 164 -9.00 0.60 16.93
CA ASP A 164 -9.76 1.16 18.06
C ASP A 164 -8.84 1.94 19.04
N GLY A 165 -9.07 3.24 19.21
CA GLY A 165 -8.36 4.08 20.20
C GLY A 165 -7.04 4.69 19.72
N PHE A 166 -7.02 5.37 18.57
CA PHE A 166 -5.83 6.00 17.98
C PHE A 166 -6.11 7.40 17.43
N VAL A 167 -5.09 8.27 17.48
CA VAL A 167 -4.99 9.44 16.60
C VAL A 167 -4.30 9.03 15.30
N ILE A 168 -4.73 9.55 14.16
CA ILE A 168 -4.20 9.31 12.82
C ILE A 168 -3.96 10.67 12.18
N THR A 169 -2.69 11.01 11.93
CA THR A 169 -2.29 12.39 11.64
C THR A 169 -1.12 12.50 10.66
N ALA A 170 -0.89 13.71 10.15
CA ALA A 170 0.25 14.06 9.28
C ALA A 170 0.36 13.31 7.94
N GLY A 171 -0.63 12.52 7.52
CA GLY A 171 -0.63 11.84 6.22
C GLY A 171 -0.75 12.82 5.05
N GLN A 172 0.01 12.61 3.97
CA GLN A 172 0.21 13.59 2.88
C GLN A 172 0.10 12.92 1.50
N ALA A 173 -1.13 12.62 1.07
CA ALA A 173 -1.42 12.00 -0.24
C ALA A 173 -1.33 13.01 -1.40
N ASP A 174 -0.13 13.48 -1.73
CA ASP A 174 0.11 14.62 -2.64
C ASP A 174 0.65 14.28 -4.05
N ASP A 175 1.10 13.05 -4.29
CA ASP A 175 1.49 12.57 -5.62
C ASP A 175 0.24 12.51 -6.55
N ALA A 176 0.42 12.77 -7.84
CA ALA A 176 -0.64 12.69 -8.84
C ALA A 176 -0.91 11.25 -9.34
N ASN A 177 -0.08 10.29 -8.97
CA ASN A 177 -0.25 8.88 -9.31
C ASN A 177 -1.24 8.17 -8.39
N TRP A 178 -2.08 7.31 -8.96
CA TRP A 178 -2.98 6.44 -8.19
C TRP A 178 -2.19 5.30 -7.50
N PRO A 179 -2.44 4.98 -6.21
CA PRO A 179 -3.46 5.52 -5.29
C PRO A 179 -2.97 6.65 -4.38
N ASN A 180 -1.76 7.17 -4.59
CA ASN A 180 -1.08 8.13 -3.72
C ASN A 180 -1.72 9.54 -3.71
N GLU A 181 -2.80 9.76 -4.47
CA GLU A 181 -3.44 11.06 -4.67
C GLU A 181 -4.67 11.31 -3.78
N ARG A 182 -4.94 10.36 -2.86
CA ARG A 182 -6.17 10.22 -2.07
C ARG A 182 -5.96 9.52 -0.73
N GLY A 183 -6.71 9.87 0.31
CA GLY A 183 -6.71 9.13 1.58
C GLY A 183 -5.45 9.31 2.41
N GLY A 184 -5.15 10.56 2.81
CA GLY A 184 -3.95 10.89 3.59
C GLY A 184 -3.89 10.15 4.93
N GLY A 185 -4.94 10.28 5.74
CA GLY A 185 -5.07 9.53 6.99
C GLY A 185 -5.37 8.04 6.75
N MET A 186 -6.38 7.73 5.92
CA MET A 186 -6.72 6.35 5.55
C MET A 186 -7.16 6.15 4.11
N TYR A 187 -6.63 5.11 3.46
CA TYR A 187 -7.08 4.62 2.15
C TYR A 187 -7.74 3.23 2.21
N ASN A 188 -9.00 3.14 1.77
CA ASN A 188 -9.84 1.94 1.77
C ASN A 188 -10.29 1.55 0.35
N GLN A 189 -9.69 0.49 -0.23
CA GLN A 189 -10.08 -0.06 -1.52
C GLN A 189 -10.73 -1.44 -1.39
N SER A 190 -12.01 -1.55 -1.76
CA SER A 190 -12.81 -2.77 -1.59
C SER A 190 -12.81 -3.26 -0.12
N SER A 191 -12.90 -2.32 0.82
CA SER A 191 -12.58 -2.50 2.25
C SER A 191 -13.74 -2.12 3.15
N SER A 192 -14.04 -2.92 4.17
CA SER A 192 -15.08 -2.62 5.16
C SER A 192 -14.65 -2.89 6.61
N PRO A 193 -13.54 -2.28 7.10
CA PRO A 193 -13.07 -2.45 8.48
C PRO A 193 -14.01 -1.82 9.52
N THR A 194 -13.81 -2.19 10.79
CA THR A 194 -14.47 -1.59 11.96
C THR A 194 -13.53 -0.58 12.61
N LEU A 195 -13.95 0.67 12.71
CA LEU A 195 -13.14 1.80 13.15
C LEU A 195 -13.80 2.48 14.37
N ARG A 196 -13.08 2.64 15.48
CA ARG A 196 -13.68 3.11 16.74
C ARG A 196 -12.77 4.02 17.56
N ASN A 197 -13.33 4.99 18.27
CA ASN A 197 -12.57 5.84 19.19
C ASN A 197 -11.34 6.48 18.49
N LEU A 198 -11.53 6.95 17.24
CA LEU A 198 -10.44 7.44 16.38
C LEU A 198 -10.51 8.95 16.17
N ILE A 199 -9.37 9.59 16.00
CA ILE A 199 -9.27 10.99 15.58
C ILE A 199 -8.41 11.06 14.31
N PHE A 200 -8.98 11.50 13.19
CA PHE A 200 -8.24 11.85 11.98
C PHE A 200 -7.96 13.35 12.01
N SER A 201 -6.72 13.76 12.25
CA SER A 201 -6.34 15.17 12.45
C SER A 201 -5.30 15.64 11.43
N GLY A 202 -5.55 16.78 10.79
CA GLY A 202 -4.55 17.50 9.97
C GLY A 202 -4.05 16.74 8.73
N ASN A 203 -4.74 15.70 8.25
CA ASN A 203 -4.28 14.92 7.10
C ASN A 203 -4.60 15.60 5.76
N PHE A 204 -3.69 15.50 4.80
CA PHE A 204 -3.75 16.11 3.47
C PHE A 204 -3.94 15.06 2.36
N ALA A 205 -4.74 15.40 1.35
CA ALA A 205 -4.74 14.75 0.05
C ALA A 205 -4.85 15.78 -1.09
N VAL A 206 -4.19 15.55 -2.22
CA VAL A 206 -4.28 16.48 -3.35
C VAL A 206 -5.66 16.44 -4.02
N PHE A 207 -6.28 15.27 -4.17
CA PHE A 207 -7.55 15.14 -4.89
C PHE A 207 -8.74 14.55 -4.10
N TYR A 208 -8.56 13.58 -3.19
CA TYR A 208 -9.73 12.92 -2.58
C TYR A 208 -9.51 12.44 -1.13
N GLY A 209 -10.38 12.80 -0.19
CA GLY A 209 -10.37 12.25 1.17
C GLY A 209 -9.09 12.58 1.94
N GLY A 210 -8.96 13.80 2.46
CA GLY A 210 -7.79 14.18 3.29
C GLY A 210 -7.66 13.25 4.50
N GLY A 211 -8.72 13.17 5.30
CA GLY A 211 -8.82 12.22 6.41
C GLY A 211 -8.99 10.77 5.93
N MET A 212 -9.99 10.49 5.08
CA MET A 212 -10.28 9.13 4.61
C MET A 212 -10.85 9.07 3.19
N THR A 213 -10.38 8.12 2.37
CA THR A 213 -11.02 7.74 1.10
C THR A 213 -11.56 6.30 1.14
N ASN A 214 -12.84 6.13 0.83
CA ASN A 214 -13.52 4.85 0.62
C ASN A 214 -13.88 4.67 -0.86
N TYR A 215 -13.25 3.70 -1.51
CA TYR A 215 -13.30 3.52 -2.97
C TYR A 215 -13.63 2.08 -3.40
N ASN A 216 -14.51 1.95 -4.40
CA ASN A 216 -14.97 0.68 -4.98
C ASN A 216 -15.61 -0.27 -3.96
N SER A 217 -16.86 0.01 -3.58
CA SER A 217 -17.66 -0.79 -2.64
C SER A 217 -17.10 -0.87 -1.20
N SER A 218 -16.22 0.05 -0.82
CA SER A 218 -15.73 0.16 0.55
C SER A 218 -16.82 0.66 1.49
N SER A 219 -17.11 -0.08 2.55
CA SER A 219 -18.23 0.23 3.47
C SER A 219 -17.83 0.03 4.94
N PRO A 220 -16.80 0.74 5.45
CA PRO A 220 -16.40 0.64 6.85
C PRO A 220 -17.51 1.08 7.81
N THR A 221 -17.43 0.58 9.05
CA THR A 221 -18.30 1.00 10.15
C THR A 221 -17.50 1.86 11.12
N LEU A 222 -17.91 3.11 11.31
CA LEU A 222 -17.27 4.08 12.20
C LEU A 222 -18.15 4.29 13.44
N THR A 223 -17.54 4.31 14.63
CA THR A 223 -18.26 4.61 15.87
C THR A 223 -17.40 5.42 16.85
N ASN A 224 -17.90 6.58 17.30
CA ASN A 224 -17.12 7.52 18.12
C ASN A 224 -15.81 7.93 17.41
N VAL A 225 -15.93 8.63 16.29
CA VAL A 225 -14.79 9.04 15.43
C VAL A 225 -14.87 10.53 15.12
N THR A 226 -13.73 11.23 15.14
CA THR A 226 -13.62 12.64 14.74
C THR A 226 -12.74 12.80 13.51
N PHE A 227 -13.14 13.66 12.58
CA PHE A 227 -12.31 14.17 11.49
C PHE A 227 -12.12 15.68 11.70
N SER A 228 -10.92 16.12 12.08
CA SER A 228 -10.60 17.52 12.33
C SER A 228 -9.52 18.06 11.38
N GLY A 229 -9.72 19.25 10.82
CA GLY A 229 -8.68 20.01 10.10
C GLY A 229 -8.08 19.36 8.84
N ASN A 230 -8.65 18.26 8.35
CA ASN A 230 -8.14 17.54 7.19
C ASN A 230 -8.47 18.30 5.88
N SER A 231 -7.58 18.22 4.87
CA SER A 231 -7.72 18.98 3.62
C SER A 231 -7.66 18.12 2.35
N ALA A 232 -8.50 18.48 1.38
CA ALA A 232 -8.51 17.97 0.01
C ALA A 232 -8.50 19.12 -1.01
N THR A 233 -7.41 19.91 -1.04
CA THR A 233 -7.36 21.27 -1.62
C THR A 233 -7.80 21.35 -3.08
N ASN A 234 -7.20 20.58 -3.99
CA ASN A 234 -7.61 20.54 -5.40
C ASN A 234 -8.75 19.53 -5.65
N GLY A 235 -9.47 19.16 -4.58
CA GLY A 235 -10.07 17.85 -4.45
C GLY A 235 -11.46 17.80 -3.81
N SER A 236 -11.76 16.71 -3.11
CA SER A 236 -13.12 16.41 -2.67
C SER A 236 -13.18 15.49 -1.47
N GLY A 237 -14.03 15.82 -0.49
CA GLY A 237 -14.03 15.17 0.82
C GLY A 237 -12.79 15.55 1.62
N GLY A 238 -12.81 16.66 2.35
CA GLY A 238 -11.69 17.04 3.22
C GLY A 238 -11.53 16.04 4.36
N GLY A 239 -12.62 15.83 5.12
CA GLY A 239 -12.71 14.75 6.10
C GLY A 239 -12.84 13.37 5.43
N MET A 240 -13.88 13.17 4.62
CA MET A 240 -14.17 11.86 4.00
C MET A 240 -14.64 11.93 2.53
N PHE A 241 -14.10 11.06 1.67
CA PHE A 241 -14.56 10.84 0.30
C PHE A 241 -15.06 9.41 0.09
N ASN A 242 -16.29 9.26 -0.39
CA ASN A 242 -16.94 7.97 -0.65
C ASN A 242 -17.32 7.84 -2.13
N ALA A 243 -16.74 6.88 -2.85
CA ALA A 243 -16.99 6.72 -4.29
C ALA A 243 -17.17 5.28 -4.76
N ASN A 244 -17.95 5.13 -5.84
CA ASN A 244 -18.24 3.88 -6.55
C ASN A 244 -18.87 2.82 -5.64
N LEU A 245 -20.17 2.96 -5.34
CA LEU A 245 -20.95 2.04 -4.51
C LEU A 245 -20.43 1.87 -3.07
N SER A 246 -19.69 2.84 -2.53
CA SER A 246 -19.12 2.79 -1.17
C SER A 246 -20.13 3.33 -0.15
N ASN A 247 -20.56 2.53 0.83
CA ASN A 247 -21.66 2.88 1.74
C ASN A 247 -21.25 2.73 3.22
N PRO A 248 -20.32 3.56 3.74
CA PRO A 248 -19.94 3.47 5.15
C PRO A 248 -21.11 3.81 6.08
N THR A 249 -21.08 3.21 7.27
CA THR A 249 -22.04 3.49 8.35
C THR A 249 -21.33 4.28 9.44
N LEU A 250 -21.87 5.45 9.78
CA LEU A 250 -21.31 6.38 10.77
C LEU A 250 -22.30 6.54 11.92
N THR A 251 -21.87 6.22 13.13
CA THR A 251 -22.64 6.42 14.37
C THR A 251 -21.82 7.21 15.38
N ASN A 252 -22.33 8.32 15.90
CA ASN A 252 -21.59 9.20 16.82
C ASN A 252 -20.25 9.65 16.19
N VAL A 253 -20.32 10.46 15.12
CA VAL A 253 -19.14 10.91 14.35
C VAL A 253 -19.14 12.43 14.17
N ALA A 254 -17.98 13.07 14.27
CA ALA A 254 -17.81 14.50 14.09
C ALA A 254 -16.92 14.84 12.89
N PHE A 255 -17.27 15.90 12.16
CA PHE A 255 -16.47 16.54 11.12
C PHE A 255 -16.29 18.02 11.46
N SER A 256 -15.10 18.41 11.90
CA SER A 256 -14.74 19.75 12.37
C SER A 256 -13.69 20.41 11.48
N GLY A 257 -13.93 21.63 10.98
CA GLY A 257 -12.92 22.45 10.30
C GLY A 257 -12.29 21.89 9.01
N ASN A 258 -12.80 20.80 8.43
CA ASN A 258 -12.20 20.16 7.26
C ASN A 258 -12.43 20.99 5.97
N SER A 259 -11.50 20.93 5.01
CA SER A 259 -11.52 21.77 3.80
C SER A 259 -11.38 20.99 2.49
N ALA A 260 -12.06 21.39 1.42
CA ALA A 260 -11.92 20.78 0.08
C ALA A 260 -12.36 21.70 -1.07
N SER A 261 -12.10 21.35 -2.34
CA SER A 261 -12.81 22.00 -3.45
C SER A 261 -14.31 21.60 -3.51
N SER A 262 -14.73 20.46 -2.96
CA SER A 262 -16.16 20.11 -2.80
C SER A 262 -16.40 19.06 -1.72
N GLY A 263 -17.35 19.29 -0.80
CA GLY A 263 -17.54 18.43 0.36
C GLY A 263 -16.40 18.60 1.36
N GLY A 264 -16.41 19.70 2.13
CA GLY A 264 -15.36 19.99 3.12
C GLY A 264 -15.31 18.89 4.18
N GLY A 265 -16.45 18.64 4.83
CA GLY A 265 -16.61 17.48 5.73
C GLY A 265 -16.63 16.17 4.94
N MET A 266 -17.60 16.01 4.03
CA MET A 266 -17.82 14.77 3.27
C MET A 266 -18.21 14.99 1.80
N ARG A 267 -17.72 14.14 0.89
CA ARG A 267 -18.30 13.98 -0.46
C ARG A 267 -18.66 12.53 -0.79
N ASN A 268 -19.86 12.34 -1.34
CA ASN A 268 -20.42 11.05 -1.75
C ASN A 268 -20.65 11.03 -3.26
N GLU A 269 -20.17 10.00 -3.96
CA GLU A 269 -20.12 9.98 -5.42
C GLU A 269 -20.42 8.59 -6.04
N ASN A 270 -21.05 8.58 -7.21
CA ASN A 270 -21.35 7.38 -8.01
C ASN A 270 -22.07 6.28 -7.22
N SER A 271 -23.32 6.59 -6.82
CA SER A 271 -24.20 5.69 -6.07
C SER A 271 -23.60 5.22 -4.73
N SER A 272 -22.87 6.09 -4.04
CA SER A 272 -22.30 5.84 -2.71
C SER A 272 -23.24 6.45 -1.66
N ASN A 273 -23.96 5.62 -0.90
CA ASN A 273 -25.10 6.04 -0.07
C ASN A 273 -24.83 5.71 1.41
N PRO A 274 -23.94 6.45 2.10
CA PRO A 274 -23.68 6.20 3.51
C PRO A 274 -24.91 6.46 4.39
N THR A 275 -24.89 5.85 5.57
CA THR A 275 -25.89 6.07 6.63
C THR A 275 -25.22 6.76 7.81
N LEU A 276 -25.77 7.90 8.21
CA LEU A 276 -25.25 8.76 9.27
C LEU A 276 -26.27 8.86 10.41
N ILE A 277 -25.87 8.50 11.62
CA ILE A 277 -26.67 8.53 12.84
C ILE A 277 -25.91 9.30 13.93
N ASN A 278 -26.50 10.33 14.54
CA ASN A 278 -25.84 11.19 15.54
C ASN A 278 -24.50 11.76 14.98
N VAL A 279 -24.56 12.53 13.90
CA VAL A 279 -23.35 13.06 13.22
C VAL A 279 -23.35 14.59 13.25
N THR A 280 -22.19 15.19 13.51
CA THR A 280 -21.97 16.64 13.42
C THR A 280 -21.08 17.02 12.25
N PHE A 281 -21.40 18.13 11.60
CA PHE A 281 -20.56 18.84 10.64
C PHE A 281 -20.46 20.30 11.11
N SER A 282 -19.30 20.71 11.64
CA SER A 282 -19.07 22.08 12.09
C SER A 282 -17.89 22.75 11.39
N GLY A 283 -18.04 24.00 10.99
CA GLY A 283 -16.98 24.85 10.41
C GLY A 283 -16.33 24.36 9.11
N ASN A 284 -16.81 23.26 8.49
CA ASN A 284 -16.19 22.70 7.30
C ASN A 284 -16.37 23.63 6.09
N SER A 285 -15.33 23.74 5.26
CA SER A 285 -15.27 24.71 4.16
C SER A 285 -15.09 24.05 2.79
N ALA A 286 -15.76 24.57 1.77
CA ALA A 286 -15.55 24.12 0.40
C ALA A 286 -15.81 25.19 -0.67
N SER A 287 -15.61 24.88 -1.95
CA SER A 287 -16.21 25.68 -3.03
C SER A 287 -17.71 25.37 -3.20
N SER A 288 -18.13 24.13 -2.97
CA SER A 288 -19.55 23.71 -2.94
C SER A 288 -19.76 22.57 -1.94
N GLY A 289 -20.86 22.60 -1.18
CA GLY A 289 -21.10 21.62 -0.13
C GLY A 289 -20.06 21.72 0.99
N GLY A 290 -20.13 22.76 1.82
CA GLY A 290 -19.16 22.99 2.91
C GLY A 290 -19.13 21.80 3.88
N GLY A 291 -20.29 21.44 4.43
CA GLY A 291 -20.47 20.20 5.20
C GLY A 291 -20.44 18.96 4.31
N MET A 292 -21.35 18.88 3.33
CA MET A 292 -21.53 17.69 2.50
C MET A 292 -21.80 17.99 1.01
N TYR A 293 -21.18 17.20 0.11
CA TYR A 293 -21.49 17.19 -1.33
C TYR A 293 -21.97 15.80 -1.79
N ASN A 294 -23.11 15.72 -2.48
CA ASN A 294 -23.67 14.46 -2.98
C ASN A 294 -23.79 14.47 -4.51
N TYR A 295 -22.96 13.69 -5.21
CA TYR A 295 -22.97 13.49 -6.66
C TYR A 295 -23.59 12.14 -7.05
N SER A 296 -24.75 12.16 -7.72
CA SER A 296 -25.48 10.96 -8.14
C SER A 296 -25.62 9.91 -7.02
N SER A 297 -25.88 10.35 -5.79
CA SER A 297 -25.75 9.56 -4.56
C SER A 297 -26.77 10.01 -3.51
N ASN A 298 -27.33 9.08 -2.73
CA ASN A 298 -28.52 9.34 -1.90
C ASN A 298 -28.29 8.89 -0.45
N PRO A 299 -27.41 9.54 0.33
CA PRO A 299 -27.17 9.18 1.73
C PRO A 299 -28.43 9.34 2.59
N THR A 300 -28.45 8.61 3.72
CA THR A 300 -29.51 8.70 4.73
C THR A 300 -28.94 9.34 5.99
N LEU A 301 -29.53 10.46 6.41
CA LEU A 301 -29.12 11.25 7.57
C LEU A 301 -30.24 11.22 8.61
N ILE A 302 -29.88 10.80 9.82
CA ILE A 302 -30.78 10.52 10.93
C ILE A 302 -30.19 11.17 12.19
N ASN A 303 -30.83 12.21 12.74
CA ASN A 303 -30.29 12.97 13.89
C ASN A 303 -28.89 13.53 13.58
N VAL A 304 -28.81 14.46 12.62
CA VAL A 304 -27.54 15.02 12.12
C VAL A 304 -27.58 16.54 12.23
N THR A 305 -26.50 17.17 12.69
CA THR A 305 -26.39 18.63 12.83
C THR A 305 -25.30 19.18 11.92
N PHE A 306 -25.63 20.20 11.13
CA PHE A 306 -24.69 21.04 10.39
C PHE A 306 -24.71 22.45 11.00
N SER A 307 -23.56 22.93 11.49
CA SER A 307 -23.36 24.30 12.00
C SER A 307 -22.22 25.00 11.25
N GLY A 308 -22.36 26.30 10.95
CA GLY A 308 -21.28 27.17 10.46
C GLY A 308 -20.55 26.79 9.16
N ASN A 309 -20.95 25.72 8.47
CA ASN A 309 -20.24 25.22 7.29
C ASN A 309 -20.33 26.22 6.13
N SER A 310 -19.23 26.43 5.41
CA SER A 310 -19.08 27.49 4.41
C SER A 310 -18.81 26.97 2.99
N ALA A 311 -19.41 27.60 1.98
CA ALA A 311 -19.21 27.27 0.57
C ALA A 311 -18.93 28.52 -0.30
N THR A 312 -17.82 28.61 -1.03
CA THR A 312 -17.54 29.81 -1.85
C THR A 312 -18.57 30.05 -2.95
N ASN A 313 -19.29 29.01 -3.39
CA ASN A 313 -20.31 29.07 -4.42
C ASN A 313 -21.70 28.77 -3.82
N GLN A 314 -22.01 27.49 -3.56
CA GLN A 314 -23.37 27.02 -3.26
C GLN A 314 -23.39 25.89 -2.22
N GLY A 315 -24.43 25.87 -1.36
CA GLY A 315 -24.68 24.79 -0.41
C GLY A 315 -23.70 24.82 0.77
N GLY A 316 -23.92 25.72 1.72
CA GLY A 316 -23.05 25.82 2.92
C GLY A 316 -23.06 24.52 3.72
N GLY A 317 -24.25 24.06 4.11
CA GLY A 317 -24.42 22.76 4.75
C GLY A 317 -24.31 21.61 3.75
N MET A 318 -25.12 21.63 2.69
CA MET A 318 -25.20 20.53 1.72
C MET A 318 -25.37 21.01 0.26
N HIS A 319 -24.71 20.34 -0.69
CA HIS A 319 -24.99 20.46 -2.13
C HIS A 319 -25.32 19.11 -2.76
N ASN A 320 -26.46 19.02 -3.45
CA ASN A 320 -26.94 17.81 -4.11
C ASN A 320 -26.96 17.98 -5.64
N PHE A 321 -26.19 17.17 -6.37
CA PHE A 321 -26.18 17.12 -7.83
C PHE A 321 -26.68 15.77 -8.35
N GLY A 322 -27.90 15.72 -8.90
CA GLY A 322 -28.53 14.48 -9.35
C GLY A 322 -28.85 13.50 -8.20
N SER A 323 -29.07 14.03 -7.00
CA SER A 323 -29.02 13.33 -5.72
C SER A 323 -30.25 13.62 -4.87
N ASN A 324 -30.79 12.61 -4.19
CA ASN A 324 -32.02 12.71 -3.40
C ASN A 324 -31.79 12.07 -2.02
N PRO A 325 -30.91 12.64 -1.16
CA PRO A 325 -30.73 12.14 0.19
C PRO A 325 -32.04 12.20 1.00
N THR A 326 -32.09 11.38 2.05
CA THR A 326 -33.19 11.38 3.02
C THR A 326 -32.69 11.97 4.34
N LEU A 327 -33.34 13.04 4.80
CA LEU A 327 -33.04 13.76 6.04
C LEU A 327 -34.21 13.55 7.01
N ILE A 328 -33.91 12.99 8.18
CA ILE A 328 -34.84 12.75 9.30
C ILE A 328 -34.19 13.34 10.55
N ASN A 329 -34.89 14.20 11.30
CA ASN A 329 -34.39 14.86 12.51
C ASN A 329 -33.07 15.61 12.25
N VAL A 330 -32.95 16.35 11.13
CA VAL A 330 -31.70 17.04 10.76
C VAL A 330 -31.78 18.52 11.10
N ILE A 331 -30.68 19.08 11.62
CA ILE A 331 -30.49 20.53 11.73
C ILE A 331 -29.47 20.99 10.69
N ILE A 332 -29.76 22.08 9.98
CA ILE A 332 -28.76 22.84 9.21
C ILE A 332 -28.95 24.33 9.50
N TRP A 333 -27.97 24.92 10.20
CA TRP A 333 -28.00 26.30 10.66
C TRP A 333 -26.63 26.98 10.54
N GLY A 334 -26.60 28.32 10.49
CA GLY A 334 -25.39 29.14 10.40
C GLY A 334 -24.54 28.89 9.15
N SER A 335 -25.02 28.10 8.20
CA SER A 335 -24.21 27.50 7.14
C SER A 335 -24.31 28.33 5.85
N THR A 336 -23.21 28.96 5.45
CA THR A 336 -23.18 30.08 4.51
C THR A 336 -22.71 29.70 3.11
N SER A 337 -23.14 30.45 2.08
CA SER A 337 -22.55 30.33 0.75
C SER A 337 -22.37 31.66 0.03
N GLY A 338 -21.48 31.71 -0.98
CA GLY A 338 -21.20 32.91 -1.77
C GLY A 338 -22.38 33.44 -2.59
N GLU A 339 -23.37 32.59 -2.90
CA GLU A 339 -24.65 33.00 -3.51
C GLU A 339 -25.73 33.39 -2.47
N GLY A 340 -25.45 33.25 -1.16
CA GLY A 340 -26.32 33.63 -0.05
C GLY A 340 -26.49 32.53 1.01
N ILE A 341 -27.50 32.67 1.88
CA ILE A 341 -27.91 31.66 2.88
C ILE A 341 -28.66 30.48 2.22
N ALA A 342 -27.94 29.75 1.36
CA ALA A 342 -28.37 28.49 0.76
C ALA A 342 -27.77 27.32 1.57
N SER A 343 -28.40 26.99 2.70
CA SER A 343 -28.04 25.88 3.58
C SER A 343 -28.06 24.54 2.85
N ILE A 344 -29.04 24.34 1.97
CA ILE A 344 -29.07 23.28 0.96
C ILE A 344 -29.09 23.92 -0.43
N ALA A 345 -28.26 23.42 -1.34
CA ALA A 345 -28.35 23.67 -2.77
C ALA A 345 -28.74 22.37 -3.51
N ASN A 346 -29.65 22.45 -4.48
CA ASN A 346 -30.12 21.32 -5.28
C ASN A 346 -29.98 21.61 -6.79
N SER A 347 -29.42 20.68 -7.54
CA SER A 347 -29.11 20.84 -8.97
C SER A 347 -29.31 19.54 -9.76
N SER A 348 -29.41 19.61 -11.09
CA SER A 348 -29.56 18.43 -11.96
C SER A 348 -30.73 17.50 -11.60
N ARG A 349 -31.86 18.08 -11.16
CA ARG A 349 -33.08 17.39 -10.68
C ARG A 349 -32.95 16.66 -9.35
N SER A 350 -31.97 17.01 -8.51
CA SER A 350 -32.00 16.69 -7.08
C SER A 350 -33.30 17.21 -6.43
N ASN A 351 -33.93 16.36 -5.64
CA ASN A 351 -35.11 16.67 -4.83
C ASN A 351 -35.06 15.81 -3.56
N PRO A 352 -34.25 16.18 -2.55
CA PRO A 352 -34.09 15.40 -1.32
C PRO A 352 -35.42 15.26 -0.59
N ARG A 353 -35.60 14.14 0.12
CA ARG A 353 -36.73 13.96 1.04
C ARG A 353 -36.31 14.50 2.40
N ILE A 354 -37.06 15.45 2.92
CA ILE A 354 -36.76 16.08 4.20
C ILE A 354 -38.01 15.99 5.07
N THR A 355 -37.87 15.46 6.28
CA THR A 355 -38.97 15.31 7.26
C THR A 355 -38.47 15.63 8.66
N HIS A 356 -39.32 16.25 9.48
CA HIS A 356 -39.05 16.60 10.88
C HIS A 356 -37.65 17.21 11.09
N SER A 357 -37.26 18.19 10.25
CA SER A 357 -35.93 18.80 10.23
C SER A 357 -35.99 20.33 10.31
N ASN A 358 -34.98 20.97 10.93
CA ASN A 358 -34.88 22.42 11.10
C ASN A 358 -33.80 22.98 10.17
N ILE A 359 -34.20 23.74 9.14
CA ILE A 359 -33.28 24.13 8.06
C ILE A 359 -33.39 25.62 7.75
N GLU A 360 -32.31 26.35 8.03
CA GLU A 360 -32.18 27.77 7.73
C GLU A 360 -32.38 28.03 6.23
N GLY A 361 -33.08 29.12 5.89
CA GLY A 361 -33.31 29.53 4.50
C GLY A 361 -34.34 28.71 3.70
N CYS A 362 -34.78 27.53 4.17
CA CYS A 362 -35.64 26.62 3.39
C CYS A 362 -37.16 26.83 3.50
N GLY A 363 -37.60 27.95 4.07
CA GLY A 363 -39.03 28.26 4.21
C GLY A 363 -39.29 29.53 5.01
N TYR A 364 -40.45 29.55 5.65
CA TYR A 364 -40.83 30.39 6.80
C TYR A 364 -42.04 29.75 7.49
N THR A 365 -42.57 30.33 8.57
CA THR A 365 -43.66 29.74 9.37
C THR A 365 -44.87 29.33 8.52
N GLY A 366 -45.08 28.02 8.34
CA GLY A 366 -46.19 27.44 7.57
C GLY A 366 -45.98 27.41 6.04
N TYR A 367 -44.77 27.61 5.52
CA TYR A 367 -44.47 27.55 4.09
C TYR A 367 -43.05 27.02 3.80
N TRP A 368 -42.94 26.09 2.87
CA TRP A 368 -41.68 25.44 2.47
C TRP A 368 -41.20 25.88 1.08
N PHE A 369 -39.88 25.97 0.87
CA PHE A 369 -39.29 26.28 -0.43
C PHE A 369 -38.96 25.00 -1.19
N SER A 370 -39.65 24.77 -2.32
CA SER A 370 -39.44 23.63 -3.22
C SER A 370 -37.99 23.42 -3.64
N ASP A 371 -37.21 24.51 -3.70
CA ASP A 371 -35.82 24.50 -4.16
C ASP A 371 -34.89 23.83 -3.13
N CYS A 372 -35.33 23.68 -1.87
CA CYS A 372 -34.66 22.86 -0.86
C CYS A 372 -35.02 21.37 -0.93
N GLY A 373 -36.12 20.98 -1.60
CA GLY A 373 -36.52 19.58 -1.79
C GLY A 373 -37.98 19.30 -1.48
N TRP A 374 -38.29 18.02 -1.27
CA TRP A 374 -39.62 17.56 -0.89
C TRP A 374 -39.80 17.58 0.63
N ASP A 375 -40.67 18.50 1.07
CA ASP A 375 -41.28 18.51 2.41
C ASP A 375 -42.22 17.31 2.58
N ASP A 376 -41.79 16.34 3.39
CA ASP A 376 -42.59 15.21 3.86
C ASP A 376 -42.99 15.41 5.33
N ASN A 377 -43.48 16.63 5.61
CA ASN A 377 -44.02 17.13 6.88
C ASN A 377 -43.03 17.22 8.06
N GLY A 378 -43.45 17.95 9.10
CA GLY A 378 -42.71 18.13 10.35
C GLY A 378 -41.55 19.13 10.28
N ASN A 379 -41.20 19.61 9.09
CA ASN A 379 -40.09 20.54 8.90
C ASN A 379 -40.38 21.92 9.47
N ILE A 380 -39.35 22.53 10.06
CA ILE A 380 -39.42 23.84 10.71
C ILE A 380 -38.31 24.77 10.22
N GLN A 381 -38.45 26.04 10.57
CA GLN A 381 -37.39 27.03 10.47
C GLN A 381 -37.48 27.91 11.72
N GLY A 382 -36.44 27.86 12.54
CA GLY A 382 -36.22 28.72 13.69
C GLY A 382 -34.82 28.50 14.22
N ASP A 383 -34.24 29.49 14.88
CA ASP A 383 -32.90 29.35 15.45
C ASP A 383 -32.86 28.16 16.42
N PRO A 384 -31.98 27.15 16.24
CA PRO A 384 -31.88 26.01 17.14
C PRO A 384 -31.34 26.39 18.52
N LEU A 385 -30.92 27.64 18.73
CA LEU A 385 -30.41 28.17 19.99
C LEU A 385 -29.33 27.27 20.58
N PHE A 386 -28.27 26.96 19.82
CA PHE A 386 -27.17 26.14 20.34
C PHE A 386 -26.59 26.75 21.62
N VAL A 387 -26.14 25.89 22.55
CA VAL A 387 -25.63 26.34 23.87
C VAL A 387 -24.42 27.25 23.72
N ASP A 388 -23.48 26.89 22.84
CA ASP A 388 -22.37 27.76 22.41
C ASP A 388 -21.98 27.35 20.98
N ALA A 389 -22.23 28.20 19.98
CA ALA A 389 -22.20 27.78 18.57
C ALA A 389 -20.81 27.84 17.92
N ASP A 390 -19.91 28.60 18.54
CA ASP A 390 -18.55 28.96 18.10
C ASP A 390 -17.53 28.89 19.25
N GLY A 391 -17.91 28.30 20.39
CA GLY A 391 -17.01 27.98 21.49
C GLY A 391 -16.48 29.19 22.29
N ALA A 392 -15.59 28.88 23.24
CA ALA A 392 -14.95 29.89 24.07
C ALA A 392 -13.94 30.74 23.27
N ASP A 393 -13.40 30.24 22.17
CA ASP A 393 -12.48 30.97 21.28
C ASP A 393 -13.18 31.79 20.17
N ASN A 394 -14.50 31.61 19.99
CA ASN A 394 -15.35 32.27 18.99
C ASN A 394 -14.99 31.89 17.53
N THR A 395 -14.51 30.66 17.30
CA THR A 395 -14.05 30.14 16.00
C THR A 395 -14.76 28.84 15.62
N VAL A 396 -15.91 28.93 14.94
CA VAL A 396 -16.71 27.74 14.56
C VAL A 396 -15.88 26.65 13.87
N GLY A 397 -15.99 25.41 14.36
CA GLY A 397 -15.33 24.23 13.84
C GLY A 397 -14.13 23.76 14.66
N THR A 398 -13.93 24.32 15.86
CA THR A 398 -12.93 23.90 16.84
C THR A 398 -13.48 22.82 17.80
N PRO A 399 -12.62 22.19 18.65
CA PRO A 399 -13.06 21.20 19.63
C PRO A 399 -13.97 21.72 20.76
N ASP A 400 -14.13 23.04 20.92
CA ASP A 400 -14.97 23.66 21.96
C ASP A 400 -16.37 24.12 21.48
N ASP A 401 -16.72 23.88 20.21
CA ASP A 401 -18.09 23.99 19.68
C ASP A 401 -19.11 23.18 20.51
N ASN A 402 -20.12 23.83 21.11
CA ASN A 402 -21.17 23.19 21.92
C ASN A 402 -22.54 23.26 21.22
N LEU A 403 -22.69 22.43 20.18
CA LEU A 403 -23.90 22.35 19.34
C LEU A 403 -25.09 21.59 19.98
N ARG A 404 -25.13 21.46 21.32
CA ARG A 404 -26.32 20.99 22.06
C ARG A 404 -27.45 22.00 21.93
N LEU A 405 -28.70 21.55 22.04
CA LEU A 405 -29.86 22.43 22.00
C LEU A 405 -29.98 23.21 23.31
N GLY A 406 -29.92 24.53 23.22
CA GLY A 406 -30.14 25.42 24.34
C GLY A 406 -31.61 25.53 24.71
N PHE A 407 -31.84 26.01 25.94
CA PHE A 407 -33.16 26.09 26.53
C PHE A 407 -34.15 26.94 25.69
N GLY A 408 -35.33 26.37 25.42
CA GLY A 408 -36.37 27.01 24.62
C GLY A 408 -36.20 26.86 23.10
N SER A 409 -35.23 26.05 22.65
CA SER A 409 -35.02 25.74 21.24
C SER A 409 -36.28 25.18 20.55
N PRO A 410 -36.61 25.63 19.32
CA PRO A 410 -37.73 25.13 18.54
C PRO A 410 -37.50 23.70 18.00
N ALA A 411 -36.30 23.13 18.15
CA ALA A 411 -35.98 21.76 17.77
C ALA A 411 -36.38 20.72 18.83
N ILE A 412 -36.62 21.15 20.09
CA ILE A 412 -36.89 20.26 21.24
C ILE A 412 -38.29 19.63 21.14
N ASP A 413 -38.40 18.31 21.29
CA ASP A 413 -39.62 17.51 21.10
C ASP A 413 -40.28 17.68 19.70
N LYS A 414 -39.52 18.00 18.64
CA LYS A 414 -40.08 18.24 17.29
C LYS A 414 -39.56 17.30 16.18
N GLY A 415 -38.62 16.40 16.48
CA GLY A 415 -38.25 15.30 15.59
C GLY A 415 -39.34 14.21 15.51
N ILE A 416 -38.96 13.02 15.01
CA ILE A 416 -39.82 11.83 14.98
C ILE A 416 -39.11 10.60 15.55
N ASN A 417 -39.84 9.83 16.36
CA ASN A 417 -39.31 8.60 16.98
C ASN A 417 -39.13 7.46 15.96
N ILE A 418 -40.04 7.36 14.97
CA ILE A 418 -39.92 6.43 13.84
C ILE A 418 -40.63 6.99 12.60
N ASP A 419 -39.90 7.07 11.49
CA ASP A 419 -40.40 7.43 10.17
C ASP A 419 -41.16 6.25 9.54
N ASN A 420 -42.40 6.50 9.15
CA ASN A 420 -43.29 5.49 8.57
C ASN A 420 -42.87 5.00 7.17
N TYR A 421 -41.97 5.72 6.48
CA TYR A 421 -41.51 5.35 5.14
C TYR A 421 -40.23 4.50 5.16
N THR A 422 -39.23 4.88 5.98
CA THR A 422 -37.95 4.15 6.07
C THR A 422 -37.93 3.10 7.19
N GLY A 423 -38.75 3.26 8.24
CA GLY A 423 -38.64 2.49 9.48
C GLY A 423 -37.46 2.90 10.36
N ASN A 424 -36.64 3.86 9.91
CA ASN A 424 -35.58 4.50 10.69
C ASN A 424 -36.16 5.64 11.52
N GLY A 425 -35.34 6.26 12.37
CA GLY A 425 -35.77 7.33 13.25
C GLY A 425 -34.81 7.42 14.42
N CYS A 426 -35.35 7.35 15.62
CA CYS A 426 -34.59 7.72 16.79
C CYS A 426 -33.72 6.59 17.38
N PRO A 427 -32.40 6.78 17.55
CA PRO A 427 -31.53 5.86 18.27
C PRO A 427 -31.77 5.94 19.79
N ALA A 428 -31.36 4.90 20.53
CA ALA A 428 -31.56 4.84 21.99
C ALA A 428 -30.68 5.82 22.79
N THR A 429 -29.66 6.41 22.17
CA THR A 429 -28.81 7.45 22.73
C THR A 429 -28.44 8.47 21.67
N ASP A 430 -28.01 9.66 22.10
CA ASP A 430 -27.50 10.73 21.25
C ASP A 430 -25.96 10.65 21.04
N LEU A 431 -25.35 11.75 20.57
CA LEU A 431 -23.90 11.87 20.35
C LEU A 431 -23.08 11.81 21.66
N ASP A 432 -23.57 12.38 22.76
CA ASP A 432 -22.94 12.30 24.10
C ASP A 432 -23.12 10.91 24.75
N ASN A 433 -23.94 10.05 24.17
CA ASN A 433 -24.43 8.77 24.71
C ASN A 433 -25.48 8.93 25.83
N LEU A 434 -26.14 10.09 25.91
CA LEU A 434 -27.27 10.35 26.81
C LEU A 434 -28.53 9.61 26.33
N PRO A 435 -29.45 9.19 27.23
CA PRO A 435 -30.63 8.41 26.85
C PRO A 435 -31.66 9.22 26.05
N ARG A 436 -32.16 8.63 24.95
CA ARG A 436 -33.02 9.30 23.96
C ARG A 436 -34.17 8.36 23.52
N PRO A 437 -35.44 8.83 23.34
CA PRO A 437 -35.93 10.18 23.59
C PRO A 437 -35.99 10.63 25.06
N THR A 438 -36.00 11.95 25.27
CA THR A 438 -36.52 12.61 26.48
C THR A 438 -37.89 13.27 26.20
N ASP A 439 -38.51 13.88 27.22
CA ASP A 439 -39.70 14.78 27.10
C ASP A 439 -39.19 16.19 27.46
N GLY A 440 -38.63 16.86 26.45
CA GLY A 440 -37.89 18.11 26.62
C GLY A 440 -38.79 19.34 26.69
N ASP A 441 -40.01 19.29 26.14
CA ASP A 441 -41.00 20.36 26.24
C ASP A 441 -42.02 20.14 27.37
N ALA A 442 -42.08 18.96 27.99
CA ALA A 442 -43.08 18.57 29.00
C ALA A 442 -44.53 18.62 28.50
N ASN A 443 -44.81 17.89 27.42
CA ASN A 443 -46.17 17.59 26.97
C ASN A 443 -46.67 16.21 27.45
N GLY A 444 -45.79 15.37 28.02
CA GLY A 444 -46.10 14.01 28.45
C GLY A 444 -45.83 12.94 27.38
N THR A 445 -45.16 13.29 26.28
CA THR A 445 -44.86 12.40 25.16
C THR A 445 -43.40 12.57 24.72
N ALA A 446 -42.53 11.72 25.27
CA ALA A 446 -41.11 11.73 24.93
C ALA A 446 -40.90 11.55 23.40
N THR A 447 -40.36 12.58 22.76
CA THR A 447 -40.28 12.72 21.30
C THR A 447 -38.90 13.25 20.94
N CYS A 448 -38.16 12.55 20.10
CA CYS A 448 -36.76 12.89 19.89
C CYS A 448 -36.57 14.25 19.26
N ASP A 449 -35.47 14.90 19.61
CA ASP A 449 -35.11 16.20 19.08
C ASP A 449 -34.64 16.13 17.63
N MET A 450 -34.57 17.30 16.99
CA MET A 450 -33.82 17.44 15.74
C MET A 450 -32.33 17.62 16.07
N GLY A 451 -31.46 16.97 15.31
CA GLY A 451 -30.00 17.10 15.44
C GLY A 451 -29.32 15.99 16.24
N ALA A 452 -27.99 16.04 16.29
CA ALA A 452 -27.15 14.97 16.83
C ALA A 452 -27.25 14.76 18.36
N TYR A 453 -27.67 15.81 19.09
CA TYR A 453 -27.82 15.82 20.56
C TYR A 453 -29.29 15.76 20.97
N GLU A 454 -29.57 15.17 22.13
CA GLU A 454 -30.88 15.24 22.79
C GLU A 454 -30.81 16.24 23.96
N ALA A 455 -31.86 17.02 24.15
CA ALA A 455 -31.98 17.99 25.24
C ALA A 455 -32.38 17.35 26.57
N GLY A 456 -32.20 18.14 27.62
CA GLY A 456 -32.66 17.85 28.97
C GLY A 456 -34.14 17.54 29.08
N THR A 457 -34.53 16.90 30.17
CA THR A 457 -35.92 16.54 30.45
C THR A 457 -36.63 17.66 31.20
N MET A 458 -37.82 18.05 30.73
CA MET A 458 -38.70 18.98 31.44
C MET A 458 -39.81 18.24 32.19
N ILE A 459 -40.17 18.74 33.37
CA ILE A 459 -41.39 18.35 34.09
C ILE A 459 -42.19 19.61 34.37
N CYS A 460 -43.47 19.63 34.01
CA CYS A 460 -44.41 20.74 34.24
C CYS A 460 -45.56 20.35 35.18
N SER A 461 -46.32 21.34 35.65
CA SER A 461 -47.30 21.21 36.76
C SER A 461 -46.60 20.84 38.08
N VAL A 462 -45.41 21.40 38.28
CA VAL A 462 -44.57 21.23 39.46
C VAL A 462 -45.23 21.94 40.65
N GLY A 463 -45.65 21.17 41.65
CA GLY A 463 -46.12 21.66 42.94
C GLY A 463 -45.26 21.11 44.08
N PHE A 464 -45.73 21.24 45.32
CA PHE A 464 -45.01 20.71 46.49
C PHE A 464 -44.79 19.19 46.40
N GLY A 465 -43.52 18.73 46.39
CA GLY A 465 -43.17 17.31 46.28
C GLY A 465 -41.79 17.03 45.70
N PHE A 466 -41.47 15.75 45.50
CA PHE A 466 -40.21 15.28 44.94
C PHE A 466 -40.33 14.99 43.43
N TYR A 467 -39.35 15.46 42.67
CA TYR A 467 -39.19 15.25 41.23
C TYR A 467 -37.85 14.59 40.96
N GLN A 468 -37.83 13.50 40.20
CA GLN A 468 -36.62 12.76 39.85
C GLN A 468 -36.47 12.75 38.33
N PHE A 469 -35.24 12.97 37.86
CA PHE A 469 -34.89 13.04 36.44
C PHE A 469 -34.04 11.82 36.09
N PRO A 470 -34.65 10.63 35.86
CA PRO A 470 -33.91 9.36 35.77
C PRO A 470 -33.05 9.24 34.50
N HIS A 471 -33.36 10.01 33.45
CA HIS A 471 -32.54 10.11 32.24
C HIS A 471 -31.29 10.98 32.46
N GLN A 472 -31.31 11.86 33.46
CA GLN A 472 -30.25 12.82 33.81
C GLN A 472 -29.53 12.34 35.08
N SER A 473 -28.99 11.12 35.02
CA SER A 473 -28.35 10.36 36.10
C SER A 473 -29.09 10.23 37.44
N ASN A 474 -30.39 10.53 37.49
CA ASN A 474 -31.19 10.62 38.71
C ASN A 474 -30.85 11.83 39.59
N VAL A 475 -30.68 13.01 38.99
CA VAL A 475 -30.89 14.28 39.70
C VAL A 475 -32.27 14.28 40.36
N ILE A 476 -32.36 14.77 41.59
CA ILE A 476 -33.61 14.89 42.36
C ILE A 476 -33.80 16.35 42.78
N ILE A 477 -35.02 16.87 42.63
CA ILE A 477 -35.42 18.20 43.06
C ILE A 477 -36.68 18.07 43.93
N GLU A 478 -36.59 18.40 45.21
CA GLU A 478 -37.75 18.56 46.10
C GLU A 478 -38.19 20.02 46.11
N VAL A 479 -39.46 20.28 45.76
CA VAL A 479 -40.05 21.62 45.81
C VAL A 479 -40.75 21.80 47.16
N SER A 480 -40.19 22.65 48.00
CA SER A 480 -40.73 22.96 49.34
C SER A 480 -41.58 24.24 49.36
N PHE A 481 -41.44 25.11 48.36
CA PHE A 481 -42.38 26.20 48.08
C PHE A 481 -42.47 26.48 46.57
N GLU A 482 -43.68 26.54 46.03
CA GLU A 482 -43.95 26.63 44.59
C GLU A 482 -43.81 28.06 44.04
N GLY A 483 -44.32 29.09 44.74
CA GLY A 483 -44.21 30.47 44.26
C GLY A 483 -44.93 30.71 42.93
N ASN A 484 -44.18 30.89 41.84
CA ASN A 484 -44.68 30.82 40.46
C ASN A 484 -43.95 29.77 39.59
N LEU A 485 -43.17 28.88 40.21
CA LEU A 485 -42.59 27.71 39.56
C LEU A 485 -43.71 26.81 39.05
N ALA A 486 -43.74 26.58 37.74
CA ALA A 486 -44.66 25.64 37.10
C ALA A 486 -43.92 24.48 36.42
N CYS A 487 -42.66 24.67 36.01
CA CYS A 487 -41.86 23.65 35.36
C CYS A 487 -40.38 23.66 35.81
N LEU A 488 -39.76 22.49 35.82
CA LEU A 488 -38.34 22.26 36.06
C LEU A 488 -37.74 21.57 34.82
N TYR A 489 -36.61 22.08 34.33
CA TYR A 489 -35.82 21.49 33.25
C TYR A 489 -34.44 21.10 33.80
N VAL A 490 -33.99 19.87 33.51
CA VAL A 490 -32.68 19.34 33.91
C VAL A 490 -32.03 18.67 32.71
N ASP A 491 -30.76 19.01 32.47
CA ASP A 491 -29.99 18.63 31.30
C ASP A 491 -28.57 18.26 31.75
N GLU A 492 -28.26 16.95 31.78
CA GLU A 492 -26.92 16.46 32.09
C GLU A 492 -26.03 16.61 30.87
N MET A 493 -24.92 17.31 31.02
CA MET A 493 -23.98 17.52 29.92
C MET A 493 -22.73 16.67 30.13
N GLY A 494 -22.16 16.18 29.02
CA GLY A 494 -20.97 15.33 29.00
C GLY A 494 -19.77 15.98 29.68
N LEU A 495 -18.80 15.16 30.11
CA LEU A 495 -17.69 15.57 30.98
C LEU A 495 -16.97 16.86 30.53
N ASP A 496 -16.62 17.68 31.52
CA ASP A 496 -16.02 19.03 31.44
C ASP A 496 -16.91 20.17 30.91
N HIS A 497 -17.07 21.20 31.74
CA HIS A 497 -17.92 22.37 31.48
C HIS A 497 -17.12 23.44 30.72
N PRO A 498 -17.58 23.97 29.56
CA PRO A 498 -16.76 24.82 28.69
C PRO A 498 -16.27 26.12 29.39
N ASN A 499 -17.07 26.66 30.30
CA ASN A 499 -16.71 27.84 31.11
C ASN A 499 -16.11 27.48 32.51
N ALA A 500 -15.52 26.29 32.68
CA ALA A 500 -14.93 25.85 33.95
C ALA A 500 -13.63 26.62 34.28
N THR A 501 -13.68 27.41 35.35
CA THR A 501 -12.50 28.09 35.91
C THR A 501 -11.51 27.05 36.47
N ALA A 502 -10.23 27.42 36.58
CA ALA A 502 -9.20 26.57 37.19
C ALA A 502 -9.49 26.31 38.68
N GLY A 503 -10.23 25.24 38.94
CA GLY A 503 -10.75 24.82 40.25
C GLY A 503 -11.84 23.75 40.13
N ILE A 504 -12.71 23.82 39.11
CA ILE A 504 -13.87 22.92 38.93
C ILE A 504 -13.64 21.93 37.76
N LYS A 505 -12.44 21.33 37.68
CA LYS A 505 -11.93 20.60 36.50
C LYS A 505 -12.14 19.07 36.49
N THR A 506 -12.99 18.53 37.37
CA THR A 506 -13.15 17.06 37.54
C THR A 506 -14.59 16.62 37.85
N GLY A 507 -15.56 17.51 37.69
CA GLY A 507 -16.96 17.28 38.04
C GLY A 507 -17.88 17.01 36.84
N ARG A 508 -19.03 16.38 37.10
CA ARG A 508 -20.19 16.44 36.19
C ARG A 508 -20.96 17.74 36.41
N TYR A 509 -21.65 18.21 35.37
CA TYR A 509 -22.48 19.40 35.43
C TYR A 509 -23.87 19.17 34.81
N TRP A 510 -24.81 19.99 35.27
CA TRP A 510 -26.21 19.95 34.86
C TRP A 510 -26.69 21.37 34.59
N LEU A 511 -27.14 21.63 33.37
CA LEU A 511 -27.95 22.80 33.04
C LEU A 511 -29.32 22.59 33.70
N ILE A 512 -29.65 23.40 34.71
CA ILE A 512 -30.96 23.34 35.39
C ILE A 512 -31.67 24.69 35.25
N ARG A 513 -32.97 24.66 34.97
CA ARG A 513 -33.82 25.86 34.91
C ARG A 513 -35.13 25.61 35.64
N ALA A 514 -35.60 26.62 36.35
CA ALA A 514 -36.92 26.67 36.99
C ALA A 514 -37.75 27.77 36.31
N LEU A 515 -38.97 27.44 35.91
CA LEU A 515 -39.70 28.12 34.85
C LEU A 515 -41.17 28.37 35.21
N GLN A 516 -41.74 29.46 34.70
CA GLN A 516 -43.14 29.80 34.85
C GLN A 516 -44.03 28.97 33.90
N SER A 517 -45.35 29.16 33.97
CA SER A 517 -46.33 28.40 33.17
C SER A 517 -46.26 28.63 31.65
N ASP A 518 -45.44 29.57 31.19
CA ASP A 518 -45.13 29.80 29.77
C ASP A 518 -43.94 28.95 29.26
N LYS A 519 -43.37 28.09 30.12
CA LYS A 519 -42.22 27.22 29.86
C LYS A 519 -40.97 27.94 29.35
N THR A 520 -40.87 29.26 29.52
CA THR A 520 -39.80 30.10 28.90
C THR A 520 -39.31 31.21 29.81
N THR A 521 -40.17 31.85 30.61
CA THR A 521 -39.74 32.85 31.59
C THR A 521 -39.21 32.14 32.84
N PRO A 522 -38.02 32.50 33.36
CA PRO A 522 -37.54 32.00 34.65
C PRO A 522 -38.55 32.24 35.78
N ALA A 523 -38.76 31.22 36.60
CA ALA A 523 -39.56 31.32 37.81
C ALA A 523 -38.86 32.18 38.87
N THR A 524 -39.65 32.67 39.82
CA THR A 524 -39.23 33.49 40.95
C THR A 524 -40.10 33.15 42.16
N PHE A 525 -39.67 33.55 43.36
CA PHE A 525 -40.40 33.32 44.61
C PHE A 525 -40.67 31.84 44.99
N TYR A 526 -39.96 30.88 44.41
CA TYR A 526 -40.01 29.46 44.79
C TYR A 526 -38.90 29.11 45.79
N ILE A 527 -38.97 27.91 46.36
CA ILE A 527 -37.90 27.29 47.15
C ILE A 527 -37.82 25.80 46.77
N VAL A 528 -36.64 25.34 46.33
CA VAL A 528 -36.36 23.93 46.04
C VAL A 528 -35.11 23.42 46.79
N HIS A 529 -34.97 22.10 46.81
CA HIS A 529 -33.89 21.36 47.44
C HIS A 529 -33.34 20.42 46.37
N LEU A 530 -32.12 20.69 45.88
CA LEU A 530 -31.48 20.00 44.76
C LEU A 530 -30.51 18.95 45.28
N THR A 531 -30.66 17.70 44.84
CA THR A 531 -29.71 16.61 45.08
C THR A 531 -29.06 16.18 43.76
N LEU A 532 -27.74 16.35 43.65
CA LEU A 532 -26.93 15.94 42.49
C LEU A 532 -26.18 14.62 42.76
N PRO A 533 -26.16 13.66 41.82
CA PRO A 533 -25.51 12.36 41.98
C PRO A 533 -23.99 12.44 41.70
N THR A 534 -23.17 12.15 42.70
CA THR A 534 -21.70 12.19 42.59
C THR A 534 -21.12 10.84 42.11
N THR A 535 -20.00 10.91 41.42
CA THR A 535 -19.14 9.75 41.08
C THR A 535 -18.13 9.42 42.18
N PHE A 536 -17.95 10.35 43.13
CA PHE A 536 -17.05 10.25 44.29
C PHE A 536 -17.86 10.21 45.61
N THR A 537 -17.19 9.93 46.73
CA THR A 537 -17.77 9.93 48.08
C THR A 537 -17.62 11.31 48.74
N PRO A 538 -18.71 12.05 49.02
CA PRO A 538 -18.61 13.41 49.58
C PRO A 538 -18.26 13.48 51.07
N ASP A 539 -17.76 14.65 51.51
CA ASP A 539 -17.58 15.04 52.90
C ASP A 539 -18.15 16.44 53.27
N ASP A 540 -17.81 17.00 54.43
CA ASP A 540 -18.34 18.29 54.93
C ASP A 540 -17.80 19.53 54.18
N SER A 541 -16.76 19.35 53.36
CA SER A 541 -16.08 20.40 52.58
C SER A 541 -16.79 20.64 51.25
N ASP A 542 -17.31 19.56 50.64
CA ASP A 542 -17.88 19.56 49.29
C ASP A 542 -19.05 20.54 49.13
N LYS A 543 -19.37 20.89 47.88
CA LYS A 543 -20.37 21.88 47.51
C LYS A 543 -21.07 21.57 46.22
N VAL A 544 -22.28 22.12 46.08
CA VAL A 544 -23.03 22.19 44.83
C VAL A 544 -23.00 23.65 44.36
N CYS A 545 -22.17 23.92 43.36
CA CYS A 545 -21.96 25.22 42.71
C CYS A 545 -23.03 25.52 41.68
N ARG A 546 -23.49 26.77 41.59
CA ARG A 546 -24.21 27.30 40.42
C ARG A 546 -23.48 28.48 39.80
N TYR A 547 -23.43 28.54 38.48
CA TYR A 547 -22.96 29.72 37.76
C TYR A 547 -24.04 30.80 37.78
N THR A 548 -23.72 32.03 38.22
CA THR A 548 -24.73 33.10 38.36
C THR A 548 -24.85 34.00 37.12
N GLY A 549 -24.34 33.57 35.96
CA GLY A 549 -24.56 34.23 34.67
C GLY A 549 -23.67 35.45 34.38
N SER A 550 -22.62 35.70 35.17
CA SER A 550 -21.60 36.71 34.82
C SER A 550 -20.22 36.41 35.43
N GLY A 551 -19.21 36.31 34.55
CA GLY A 551 -17.78 36.46 34.85
C GLY A 551 -17.26 35.77 36.12
N THR A 552 -16.89 34.49 36.00
CA THR A 552 -16.19 33.64 37.01
C THR A 552 -16.83 33.51 38.40
N VAL A 553 -17.95 34.17 38.70
CA VAL A 553 -18.67 33.99 39.98
C VAL A 553 -19.53 32.72 39.92
N TRP A 554 -19.12 31.72 40.72
CA TRP A 554 -19.95 30.57 41.08
C TRP A 554 -20.44 30.73 42.53
N ASP A 555 -21.75 30.57 42.73
CA ASP A 555 -22.38 30.52 44.04
C ASP A 555 -22.39 29.05 44.52
N CYS A 556 -21.50 28.71 45.45
CA CYS A 556 -21.23 27.33 45.84
C CYS A 556 -21.53 27.06 47.32
N ALA A 557 -22.38 26.06 47.60
CA ALA A 557 -22.73 25.62 48.95
C ALA A 557 -23.24 24.17 48.98
N MET A 558 -23.11 23.51 50.12
CA MET A 558 -23.81 22.27 50.48
C MET A 558 -24.89 22.56 51.54
N SER A 559 -25.85 21.67 51.71
CA SER A 559 -26.70 21.61 52.91
C SER A 559 -26.80 20.23 53.56
N SER A 560 -26.53 19.15 52.83
CA SER A 560 -26.30 17.79 53.35
C SER A 560 -25.73 16.88 52.24
N TYR A 561 -25.23 15.69 52.58
CA TYR A 561 -24.72 14.71 51.62
C TYR A 561 -25.05 13.27 52.02
N THR A 562 -24.85 12.36 51.07
CA THR A 562 -24.87 10.90 51.22
C THR A 562 -23.67 10.32 50.48
N SER A 563 -23.43 9.01 50.57
CA SER A 563 -22.26 8.31 50.00
C SER A 563 -22.04 8.49 48.48
N ASN A 564 -23.02 9.01 47.75
CA ASN A 564 -23.01 9.10 46.28
C ASN A 564 -23.89 10.26 45.75
N ALA A 565 -24.25 11.23 46.59
CA ALA A 565 -25.00 12.41 46.18
C ALA A 565 -24.87 13.55 47.19
N ILE A 566 -24.87 14.79 46.70
CA ILE A 566 -24.82 16.01 47.53
C ILE A 566 -26.10 16.79 47.35
N THR A 567 -26.62 17.34 48.44
CA THR A 567 -27.88 18.08 48.47
C THR A 567 -27.67 19.51 48.95
N ARG A 568 -28.28 20.46 48.24
CA ARG A 568 -28.33 21.88 48.60
C ARG A 568 -29.78 22.31 48.77
N TYR A 569 -30.11 22.86 49.93
CA TYR A 569 -31.44 23.25 50.35
C TYR A 569 -31.72 24.73 50.08
N GLY A 570 -33.00 25.12 50.06
CA GLY A 570 -33.39 26.53 50.12
C GLY A 570 -33.19 27.33 48.82
N ILE A 571 -33.03 26.66 47.68
CA ILE A 571 -32.66 27.27 46.40
C ILE A 571 -33.86 28.03 45.81
N THR A 572 -33.70 29.34 45.59
CA THR A 572 -34.71 30.21 44.97
C THR A 572 -34.41 30.53 43.51
N GLU A 573 -33.27 30.07 42.98
CA GLU A 573 -32.74 30.34 41.65
C GLU A 573 -31.93 29.12 41.13
N LEU A 574 -32.39 28.49 40.05
CA LEU A 574 -31.67 27.41 39.35
C LEU A 574 -30.98 27.97 38.09
N SER A 575 -29.67 27.69 37.97
CA SER A 575 -28.85 28.02 36.79
C SER A 575 -27.97 26.81 36.40
N ASP A 576 -26.75 27.01 35.88
CA ASP A 576 -25.88 25.90 35.47
C ASP A 576 -25.13 25.37 36.70
N TRP A 577 -25.26 24.09 37.03
CA TRP A 577 -24.76 23.51 38.28
C TRP A 577 -23.57 22.56 38.08
N ALA A 578 -22.60 22.63 38.99
CA ALA A 578 -21.45 21.74 39.11
C ALA A 578 -21.19 21.39 40.58
N VAL A 579 -20.12 20.63 40.89
CA VAL A 579 -19.78 20.16 42.24
C VAL A 579 -18.33 20.57 42.61
N GLU A 580 -18.08 21.05 43.84
CA GLU A 580 -16.88 21.79 44.35
C GLU A 580 -16.67 21.63 45.90
N ASP A 581 -16.03 22.57 46.66
CA ASP A 581 -15.37 22.38 48.00
C ASP A 581 -15.01 23.74 48.82
N ASN A 582 -15.73 24.32 49.86
CA ASN A 582 -15.43 25.69 50.58
C ASN A 582 -16.28 26.20 51.88
N ASN A 583 -16.16 27.44 52.51
CA ASN A 583 -16.93 27.92 53.79
C ASN A 583 -17.09 29.47 54.28
N VAL A 584 -17.64 29.84 55.52
CA VAL A 584 -17.64 31.11 56.46
C VAL A 584 -18.87 32.11 56.86
N ASP A 585 -18.79 33.10 57.85
CA ASP A 585 -19.88 33.86 58.67
C ASP A 585 -19.67 35.41 59.22
N ASN A 586 -20.53 36.09 60.10
CA ASN A 586 -20.62 37.61 60.43
C ASN A 586 -21.07 38.34 61.87
N THR A 587 -20.28 39.25 62.61
CA THR A 587 -20.42 40.47 63.62
C THR A 587 -19.08 41.30 64.14
N ALA A 588 -19.01 42.57 64.72
CA ALA A 588 -17.86 43.63 64.68
C ALA A 588 -17.18 44.46 65.90
N PRO A 589 -15.98 45.18 65.72
CA PRO A 589 -15.12 45.96 66.71
C PRO A 589 -14.39 47.35 66.28
N ILE A 590 -13.30 47.86 66.95
CA ILE A 590 -12.38 49.02 66.51
C ILE A 590 -10.83 48.95 66.80
N VAL A 591 -9.98 49.81 66.17
CA VAL A 591 -8.48 49.94 66.26
C VAL A 591 -7.96 50.97 67.31
N SER A 592 -6.77 50.76 67.89
CA SER A 592 -6.07 51.70 68.82
C SER A 592 -4.62 52.16 68.45
N SER A 593 -3.68 51.28 68.06
CA SER A 593 -2.24 51.67 67.90
C SER A 593 -1.40 50.72 67.04
N ILE A 594 -0.26 51.20 66.47
CA ILE A 594 0.73 50.41 65.70
C ILE A 594 2.19 50.83 66.01
N THR A 595 3.10 49.91 66.39
CA THR A 595 4.53 50.17 66.68
C THR A 595 5.48 49.07 66.19
N ARG A 596 6.79 49.36 66.00
CA ARG A 596 7.84 48.37 65.59
C ARG A 596 8.41 47.57 66.77
N ALA A 597 9.04 46.42 66.49
CA ALA A 597 9.72 45.56 67.45
C ALA A 597 11.19 45.17 67.14
N ASP A 598 11.64 45.20 65.87
CA ASP A 598 12.89 44.57 65.41
C ASP A 598 14.05 45.54 65.05
N PRO A 599 15.28 45.04 64.81
CA PRO A 599 16.44 45.82 64.37
C PRO A 599 16.33 46.40 62.94
N ASN A 600 17.20 47.36 62.62
CA ASN A 600 17.12 48.16 61.39
C ASN A 600 18.50 48.74 60.98
N PRO A 601 18.90 48.73 59.69
CA PRO A 601 18.25 48.10 58.53
C PRO A 601 18.29 46.57 58.62
N THR A 602 17.56 45.87 57.74
CA THR A 602 17.44 44.41 57.83
C THR A 602 17.10 43.73 56.49
N GLY A 603 17.76 42.60 56.21
CA GLY A 603 17.37 41.67 55.15
C GLY A 603 16.42 40.56 55.60
N ALA A 604 16.12 40.46 56.90
CA ALA A 604 15.28 39.40 57.47
C ALA A 604 13.96 39.24 56.71
N ALA A 605 13.56 37.98 56.46
CA ALA A 605 12.37 37.64 55.67
C ALA A 605 11.10 38.39 56.14
N SER A 606 11.00 38.65 57.45
CA SER A 606 9.96 39.46 58.04
C SER A 606 10.45 40.30 59.22
N VAL A 607 9.69 41.33 59.56
CA VAL A 607 9.83 42.22 60.72
C VAL A 607 8.50 42.37 61.43
N GLN A 608 8.48 42.51 62.75
CA GLN A 608 7.26 42.58 63.54
C GLN A 608 6.83 44.02 63.86
N PHE A 609 5.52 44.22 63.82
CA PHE A 609 4.83 45.34 64.44
C PHE A 609 3.92 44.81 65.55
N ILE A 610 3.52 45.67 66.47
CA ILE A 610 2.53 45.37 67.52
C ILE A 610 1.33 46.27 67.31
N VAL A 611 0.14 45.67 67.26
CA VAL A 611 -1.14 46.31 66.97
C VAL A 611 -2.15 46.02 68.09
N THR A 612 -2.95 47.02 68.44
CA THR A 612 -3.95 46.96 69.53
C THR A 612 -5.31 47.43 69.05
N PHE A 613 -6.37 46.77 69.52
CA PHE A 613 -7.80 47.00 69.22
C PHE A 613 -8.60 47.29 70.52
N SER A 614 -9.89 47.64 70.41
CA SER A 614 -10.77 47.90 71.57
C SER A 614 -11.12 46.65 72.37
N GLU A 615 -11.33 45.53 71.69
CA GLU A 615 -11.92 44.31 72.24
C GLU A 615 -11.49 43.06 71.48
N GLY A 616 -12.15 41.92 71.73
CA GLY A 616 -11.83 40.64 71.11
C GLY A 616 -12.18 40.61 69.63
N VAL A 617 -11.19 40.40 68.77
CA VAL A 617 -11.36 40.41 67.31
C VAL A 617 -10.99 39.06 66.67
N THR A 618 -11.62 38.74 65.54
CA THR A 618 -11.29 37.58 64.67
C THR A 618 -11.35 37.99 63.20
N GLY A 619 -10.83 37.15 62.30
CA GLY A 619 -10.50 37.61 60.95
C GLY A 619 -9.51 38.78 60.99
N VAL A 620 -8.56 38.77 61.95
CA VAL A 620 -7.36 39.60 61.88
C VAL A 620 -6.31 38.76 61.16
N ASP A 621 -6.21 38.94 59.86
CA ASP A 621 -5.22 38.31 59.01
C ASP A 621 -4.35 39.35 58.31
N ALA A 622 -3.69 38.97 57.21
CA ALA A 622 -2.77 39.82 56.49
C ALA A 622 -3.45 40.91 55.65
N GLY A 623 -4.63 40.63 55.08
CA GLY A 623 -5.34 41.53 54.15
C GLY A 623 -5.90 42.79 54.83
N ASP A 624 -6.08 42.72 56.15
CA ASP A 624 -6.51 43.82 56.99
C ASP A 624 -5.48 44.94 57.17
N PHE A 625 -4.27 44.73 56.66
CA PHE A 625 -3.16 45.64 56.83
C PHE A 625 -2.59 46.02 55.47
N SER A 626 -2.50 47.32 55.23
CA SER A 626 -1.84 47.86 54.06
C SER A 626 -0.43 48.31 54.44
N LEU A 627 0.50 48.19 53.50
CA LEU A 627 1.86 48.70 53.67
C LEU A 627 2.07 49.94 52.81
N THR A 628 2.53 51.02 53.42
CA THR A 628 3.17 52.12 52.69
C THR A 628 4.65 51.77 52.53
N THR A 629 5.10 51.48 51.32
CA THR A 629 6.52 51.22 51.01
C THR A 629 7.16 52.31 50.16
N THR A 630 8.49 52.33 50.13
CA THR A 630 9.30 53.10 49.16
C THR A 630 10.49 52.26 48.68
N GLY A 631 11.19 52.69 47.63
CA GLY A 631 12.29 51.95 47.02
C GLY A 631 11.81 50.90 46.01
N SER A 632 12.50 49.77 45.90
CA SER A 632 12.14 48.63 45.05
C SER A 632 11.36 47.53 45.79
N ILE A 633 10.89 47.80 47.01
CA ILE A 633 10.11 46.84 47.81
C ILE A 633 8.80 46.47 47.08
N ALA A 634 8.75 45.25 46.57
CA ALA A 634 7.61 44.63 45.90
C ALA A 634 7.22 43.33 46.62
N GLY A 635 5.94 43.00 46.66
CA GLY A 635 5.46 41.80 47.38
C GLY A 635 5.73 41.82 48.89
N ALA A 636 6.06 42.97 49.48
CA ALA A 636 5.94 43.14 50.92
C ALA A 636 4.46 43.07 51.29
N GLY A 637 4.17 42.36 52.36
CA GLY A 637 2.83 42.09 52.83
C GLY A 637 2.88 41.58 54.26
N VAL A 638 1.77 41.65 54.97
CA VAL A 638 1.68 40.99 56.27
C VAL A 638 1.74 39.47 56.09
N THR A 639 2.42 38.76 56.96
CA THR A 639 2.66 37.31 56.84
C THR A 639 2.47 36.49 58.11
N GLY A 640 2.34 37.14 59.27
CA GLY A 640 2.16 36.42 60.53
C GLY A 640 1.52 37.30 61.58
N VAL A 641 0.22 37.53 61.45
CA VAL A 641 -0.59 38.05 62.54
C VAL A 641 -0.67 36.99 63.64
N SER A 642 -0.21 37.33 64.84
CA SER A 642 -0.16 36.40 65.97
C SER A 642 -0.54 37.10 67.27
N GLY A 643 -1.47 36.51 68.00
CA GLY A 643 -2.14 37.16 69.12
C GLY A 643 -3.56 36.61 69.28
N ALA A 644 -4.30 37.17 70.23
CA ALA A 644 -5.69 36.81 70.49
C ALA A 644 -6.36 37.90 71.32
N GLY A 645 -7.69 38.05 71.19
CA GLY A 645 -8.41 39.09 71.90
C GLY A 645 -8.17 40.44 71.23
N SER A 646 -7.56 41.39 71.93
CA SER A 646 -7.41 42.78 71.47
C SER A 646 -5.98 43.22 71.12
N VAL A 647 -5.00 42.30 71.11
CA VAL A 647 -3.59 42.61 70.82
C VAL A 647 -2.98 41.57 69.89
N TYR A 648 -2.32 42.04 68.84
CA TYR A 648 -1.70 41.22 67.80
C TYR A 648 -0.31 41.73 67.42
N ASN A 649 0.67 40.83 67.44
CA ASN A 649 1.94 41.02 66.78
C ASN A 649 1.75 40.74 65.29
N VAL A 650 1.82 41.79 64.49
CA VAL A 650 1.68 41.75 63.03
C VAL A 650 3.07 41.59 62.44
N THR A 651 3.45 40.34 62.17
CA THR A 651 4.66 39.99 61.43
C THR A 651 4.45 40.35 59.97
N VAL A 652 5.36 41.14 59.42
CA VAL A 652 5.31 41.69 58.07
C VAL A 652 6.47 41.15 57.25
N SER A 653 6.21 40.45 56.16
CA SER A 653 7.23 40.21 55.15
C SER A 653 7.71 41.54 54.61
N THR A 654 9.01 41.74 54.70
CA THR A 654 9.68 42.90 54.14
C THR A 654 9.76 42.86 52.62
N GLY A 655 9.23 41.80 51.99
CA GLY A 655 9.06 41.65 50.55
C GLY A 655 10.32 41.21 49.81
N THR A 656 10.29 41.43 48.50
CA THR A 656 11.46 41.38 47.62
C THR A 656 11.89 42.80 47.27
N GLY A 657 13.18 43.02 47.00
CA GLY A 657 13.72 44.37 46.79
C GLY A 657 13.94 45.17 48.08
N SER A 658 14.50 46.37 47.94
CA SER A 658 15.12 47.14 49.04
C SER A 658 14.54 48.56 49.10
N GLY A 659 14.42 49.14 50.30
CA GLY A 659 13.79 50.45 50.50
C GLY A 659 13.20 50.65 51.90
N THR A 660 12.02 51.27 52.03
CA THR A 660 11.38 51.52 53.33
C THR A 660 9.95 51.00 53.42
N LEU A 661 9.49 50.66 54.63
CA LEU A 661 8.26 49.88 54.85
C LEU A 661 7.52 50.28 56.14
N ARG A 662 6.24 50.61 56.04
CA ARG A 662 5.41 51.19 57.13
C ARG A 662 4.04 50.52 57.17
N LEU A 663 3.59 50.12 58.37
CA LEU A 663 2.32 49.41 58.56
C LEU A 663 1.14 50.37 58.81
N ASP A 664 0.04 50.13 58.10
CA ASP A 664 -1.25 50.84 58.14
C ASP A 664 -2.42 49.83 58.16
N ILE A 665 -3.64 50.28 58.46
CA ILE A 665 -4.89 49.52 58.30
C ILE A 665 -5.79 50.30 57.34
N PRO A 666 -6.15 49.77 56.15
CA PRO A 666 -6.86 50.51 55.11
C PRO A 666 -8.36 50.63 55.40
N GLY A 667 -9.07 51.40 54.57
CA GLY A 667 -10.53 51.58 54.65
C GLY A 667 -11.35 50.32 54.34
N THR A 668 -10.67 49.24 53.99
CA THR A 668 -11.21 47.98 53.46
C THR A 668 -10.87 46.78 54.35
N ALA A 669 -10.28 46.99 55.54
CA ALA A 669 -9.96 45.90 56.45
C ALA A 669 -11.22 45.17 56.92
N THR A 670 -11.16 43.85 56.84
CA THR A 670 -12.24 42.90 57.13
C THR A 670 -12.35 42.51 58.61
N ILE A 671 -11.32 42.79 59.42
CA ILE A 671 -11.26 42.56 60.88
C ILE A 671 -12.62 42.72 61.55
N ALA A 672 -13.01 41.65 62.24
CA ALA A 672 -14.30 41.52 62.86
C ALA A 672 -14.22 41.12 64.33
N ASP A 673 -15.36 40.97 65.02
CA ASP A 673 -15.44 40.23 66.28
C ASP A 673 -15.53 38.71 65.99
N PRO A 674 -15.60 37.79 66.99
CA PRO A 674 -15.74 36.34 66.79
C PRO A 674 -16.91 35.87 65.93
N ALA A 675 -17.83 36.76 65.59
CA ALA A 675 -18.87 36.49 64.63
C ALA A 675 -18.54 36.97 63.20
N GLY A 676 -17.82 38.09 62.88
CA GLY A 676 -17.49 38.49 61.46
C GLY A 676 -17.93 39.82 60.69
N ASN A 677 -18.44 40.95 61.25
CA ASN A 677 -18.58 42.29 60.57
C ASN A 677 -17.42 43.25 60.89
N GLY A 678 -17.15 44.25 60.04
CA GLY A 678 -15.89 45.01 60.05
C GLY A 678 -15.69 46.16 61.06
N LEU A 679 -14.42 46.58 61.22
CA LEU A 679 -13.95 47.68 62.10
C LEU A 679 -14.59 49.06 61.84
N SER A 680 -14.93 49.78 62.92
CA SER A 680 -15.64 51.06 62.83
C SER A 680 -14.78 52.35 62.71
N ASN A 681 -13.44 52.28 62.67
CA ASN A 681 -12.56 53.49 62.65
C ASN A 681 -11.43 53.46 61.60
N LEU A 682 -11.72 52.87 60.44
CA LEU A 682 -10.81 52.79 59.30
C LEU A 682 -10.85 54.06 58.41
N PRO A 683 -9.79 54.39 57.66
CA PRO A 683 -8.43 53.84 57.70
C PRO A 683 -7.60 54.41 58.87
N TYR A 684 -6.64 53.62 59.36
CA TYR A 684 -5.67 54.02 60.38
C TYR A 684 -4.25 54.04 59.81
N THR A 685 -3.66 55.23 59.63
CA THR A 685 -2.42 55.40 58.85
C THR A 685 -1.26 56.07 59.60
N SER A 686 -1.07 55.76 60.89
CA SER A 686 -0.11 56.46 61.78
C SER A 686 1.04 55.59 62.34
N GLY A 687 1.38 54.46 61.69
CA GLY A 687 2.46 53.55 62.11
C GLY A 687 3.91 54.02 61.83
N GLN A 688 4.88 53.30 62.40
CA GLN A 688 6.34 53.53 62.24
C GLN A 688 6.96 52.74 61.05
N VAL A 689 8.25 52.96 60.73
CA VAL A 689 8.89 52.56 59.44
C VAL A 689 10.15 51.70 59.60
N TYR A 690 10.36 50.66 58.81
CA TYR A 690 11.63 49.93 58.66
C TYR A 690 12.36 50.30 57.35
N GLU A 691 13.69 50.11 57.35
CA GLU A 691 14.60 50.13 56.20
C GLU A 691 14.98 48.67 55.88
N VAL A 692 14.78 48.25 54.64
CA VAL A 692 14.88 46.85 54.18
C VAL A 692 15.94 46.74 53.10
N ASP A 693 16.75 45.67 53.14
CA ASP A 693 17.65 45.35 52.04
C ASP A 693 17.68 43.85 51.69
N LYS A 694 17.28 43.51 50.47
CA LYS A 694 17.07 42.14 49.97
C LYS A 694 18.03 41.70 48.87
N ALA A 695 19.02 42.52 48.54
CA ALA A 695 19.96 42.22 47.47
C ALA A 695 20.91 41.07 47.89
N ALA A 696 20.52 39.83 47.61
CA ALA A 696 21.42 38.68 47.71
C ALA A 696 22.60 38.86 46.75
N PRO A 697 23.86 38.83 47.23
CA PRO A 697 25.03 38.98 46.36
C PRO A 697 25.03 37.99 45.19
N MET A 698 24.95 38.50 43.97
CA MET A 698 24.95 37.66 42.76
C MET A 698 26.37 37.20 42.45
N VAL A 699 26.59 35.89 42.31
CA VAL A 699 27.91 35.32 42.04
C VAL A 699 28.00 34.65 40.67
N SER A 700 29.12 34.86 39.99
CA SER A 700 29.43 34.34 38.66
C SER A 700 30.79 33.64 38.66
N MET A 701 30.94 32.61 37.82
CA MET A 701 32.20 31.89 37.59
C MET A 701 32.58 31.95 36.11
N THR A 702 33.86 32.21 35.83
CA THR A 702 34.41 32.28 34.47
C THR A 702 35.76 31.59 34.37
N SER A 703 36.16 31.14 33.19
CA SER A 703 37.45 30.49 32.92
C SER A 703 37.98 30.87 31.55
N THR A 704 39.30 30.94 31.41
CA THR A 704 39.99 31.11 30.12
C THR A 704 40.24 29.79 29.38
N ALA A 705 39.94 28.64 30.00
CA ALA A 705 40.05 27.34 29.34
C ALA A 705 38.89 27.12 28.33
N PRO A 706 39.17 26.49 27.15
CA PRO A 706 38.14 26.10 26.20
C PRO A 706 37.20 25.03 26.77
N ASN A 707 36.16 24.67 26.02
CA ASN A 707 35.27 23.56 26.37
C ASN A 707 34.92 22.76 25.09
N PRO A 708 35.27 21.46 24.99
CA PRO A 708 36.10 20.67 25.92
C PRO A 708 37.55 21.18 26.04
N THR A 709 38.36 20.55 26.89
CA THR A 709 39.76 20.96 27.15
C THR A 709 40.63 19.81 27.64
N ASN A 710 41.84 19.67 27.06
CA ASN A 710 42.88 18.77 27.59
C ASN A 710 43.82 19.43 28.63
N ALA A 711 43.69 20.75 28.84
CA ALA A 711 44.53 21.51 29.75
C ALA A 711 44.17 21.32 31.23
N SER A 712 45.20 21.13 32.07
CA SER A 712 45.13 21.05 33.53
C SER A 712 46.32 21.83 34.12
N PRO A 713 46.13 22.78 35.08
CA PRO A 713 44.88 23.21 35.69
C PRO A 713 43.88 23.89 34.74
N ILE A 714 42.61 23.90 35.13
CA ILE A 714 41.55 24.75 34.58
C ILE A 714 41.36 25.94 35.55
N PRO A 715 41.78 27.17 35.19
CA PRO A 715 41.69 28.33 36.09
C PRO A 715 40.28 28.90 36.13
N VAL A 716 39.78 29.29 37.31
CA VAL A 716 38.43 29.83 37.53
C VAL A 716 38.49 31.15 38.30
N VAL A 717 37.74 32.15 37.83
CA VAL A 717 37.54 33.45 38.47
C VAL A 717 36.09 33.57 38.95
N VAL A 718 35.93 33.93 40.22
CA VAL A 718 34.64 34.16 40.91
C VAL A 718 34.45 35.65 41.11
N THR A 719 33.30 36.18 40.71
CA THR A 719 32.93 37.59 40.93
C THR A 719 31.54 37.69 41.53
N PHE A 720 31.44 38.37 42.67
CA PHE A 720 30.21 38.77 43.35
C PHE A 720 29.79 40.19 42.92
N SER A 721 28.49 40.51 43.00
CA SER A 721 27.96 41.86 42.70
C SER A 721 28.43 42.94 43.66
N GLU A 722 28.83 42.57 44.87
CA GLU A 722 29.26 43.46 45.94
C GLU A 722 30.26 42.79 46.89
N ALA A 723 30.67 43.51 47.94
CA ALA A 723 31.66 43.01 48.90
C ALA A 723 31.04 42.04 49.91
N VAL A 724 31.39 40.76 49.80
CA VAL A 724 30.89 39.70 50.69
C VAL A 724 31.89 39.32 51.78
N THR A 725 31.37 38.66 52.81
CA THR A 725 32.14 38.04 53.90
C THR A 725 31.81 36.55 54.00
N GLY A 726 32.70 35.74 54.58
CA GLY A 726 32.47 34.31 54.82
C GLY A 726 33.02 33.35 53.76
N PHE A 727 33.09 33.74 52.48
CA PHE A 727 33.49 32.83 51.39
C PHE A 727 34.93 32.28 51.51
N THR A 728 35.08 30.96 51.42
CA THR A 728 36.35 30.22 51.49
C THR A 728 36.46 29.13 50.41
N ALA A 729 37.64 28.48 50.34
CA ALA A 729 37.86 27.32 49.47
C ALA A 729 37.00 26.09 49.79
N ALA A 730 36.42 26.00 51.00
CA ALA A 730 35.56 24.87 51.39
C ALA A 730 34.13 25.00 50.83
N ASP A 731 33.76 26.20 50.37
CA ASP A 731 32.42 26.54 49.89
C ASP A 731 32.23 26.28 48.38
N ILE A 732 33.28 25.76 47.73
CA ILE A 732 33.29 25.35 46.33
C ILE A 732 33.18 23.83 46.29
N ALA A 733 31.99 23.31 45.99
CA ALA A 733 31.80 21.87 45.76
C ALA A 733 32.23 21.53 44.33
N VAL A 734 33.01 20.46 44.16
CA VAL A 734 33.58 20.06 42.86
C VAL A 734 33.35 18.60 42.54
N SER A 735 33.23 18.28 41.25
CA SER A 735 33.23 16.91 40.74
C SER A 735 34.35 16.70 39.73
N ASN A 736 34.80 15.45 39.61
CA ASN A 736 35.92 14.99 38.79
C ASN A 736 37.21 15.85 38.91
N SER A 737 37.40 16.56 40.02
CA SER A 737 38.51 17.51 40.19
C SER A 737 38.80 17.86 41.65
N THR A 738 39.88 18.59 41.90
CA THR A 738 40.20 19.20 43.20
C THR A 738 40.50 20.70 43.07
N VAL A 739 40.09 21.50 44.07
CA VAL A 739 40.37 22.94 44.13
C VAL A 739 41.78 23.18 44.66
N GLN A 740 42.55 24.04 43.99
CA GLN A 740 43.85 24.53 44.44
C GLN A 740 43.96 26.06 44.25
N ASN A 741 45.00 26.67 44.81
CA ASN A 741 45.36 28.09 44.61
C ASN A 741 44.27 29.15 44.91
N PHE A 742 43.32 28.84 45.80
CA PHE A 742 42.25 29.75 46.19
C PHE A 742 42.79 31.04 46.84
N ALA A 743 42.40 32.20 46.30
CA ALA A 743 42.72 33.53 46.82
C ALA A 743 41.62 34.54 46.48
N GLY A 744 41.49 35.62 47.27
CA GLY A 744 40.54 36.71 46.99
C GLY A 744 40.10 37.48 48.23
N SER A 745 39.33 38.55 48.04
CA SER A 745 38.65 39.29 49.11
C SER A 745 37.61 40.27 48.57
N GLY A 746 36.58 40.57 49.38
CA GLY A 746 35.54 41.52 49.01
C GLY A 746 34.62 40.95 47.94
N ALA A 747 34.78 41.39 46.69
CA ALA A 747 33.90 40.99 45.59
C ALA A 747 34.51 40.00 44.59
N VAL A 748 35.83 39.72 44.65
CA VAL A 748 36.53 38.93 43.62
C VAL A 748 37.47 37.88 44.24
N TYR A 749 37.39 36.66 43.72
CA TYR A 749 38.18 35.49 44.13
C TYR A 749 38.62 34.66 42.91
N THR A 750 39.64 33.83 43.07
CA THR A 750 40.23 32.99 42.02
C THR A 750 40.68 31.65 42.57
N PHE A 751 40.54 30.57 41.81
CA PHE A 751 41.06 29.24 42.15
C PHE A 751 41.36 28.42 40.89
N ASP A 752 42.13 27.34 41.02
CA ASP A 752 42.37 26.36 39.97
C ASP A 752 41.59 25.07 40.24
N LEU A 753 41.04 24.45 39.20
CA LEU A 753 40.57 23.07 39.21
C LEU A 753 41.65 22.15 38.62
N ILE A 754 41.96 21.08 39.33
CA ILE A 754 42.80 19.97 38.83
C ILE A 754 41.88 18.78 38.51
N PRO A 755 41.59 18.49 37.23
CA PRO A 755 40.85 17.30 36.81
C PRO A 755 41.48 15.99 37.30
N ALA A 756 40.65 14.97 37.54
CA ALA A 756 41.09 13.67 38.06
C ALA A 756 41.11 12.56 36.99
N ALA A 757 40.18 12.60 36.03
CA ALA A 757 40.09 11.74 34.85
C ALA A 757 39.33 12.47 33.74
N ASP A 758 39.27 11.89 32.53
CA ASP A 758 38.43 12.39 31.45
C ASP A 758 36.94 12.39 31.83
N GLY A 759 36.16 13.29 31.24
CA GLY A 759 34.73 13.51 31.53
C GLY A 759 34.43 14.88 32.14
N LEU A 760 33.19 15.07 32.61
CA LEU A 760 32.69 16.37 33.05
C LEU A 760 33.31 16.79 34.39
N VAL A 761 34.16 17.81 34.35
CA VAL A 761 34.64 18.55 35.52
C VAL A 761 33.64 19.65 35.85
N THR A 762 33.20 19.70 37.11
CA THR A 762 32.26 20.73 37.58
C THR A 762 32.73 21.41 38.85
N ALA A 763 32.34 22.66 39.00
CA ALA A 763 32.41 23.41 40.26
C ALA A 763 31.07 24.14 40.50
N THR A 764 30.62 24.13 41.74
CA THR A 764 29.40 24.83 42.18
C THR A 764 29.69 25.64 43.43
N ILE A 765 29.13 26.84 43.49
CA ILE A 765 29.10 27.70 44.67
C ILE A 765 27.64 27.78 45.08
N ALA A 766 27.32 27.21 46.24
CA ALA A 766 25.96 27.15 46.75
C ALA A 766 25.44 28.56 47.13
N ALA A 767 24.12 28.69 47.27
CA ALA A 767 23.54 29.88 47.87
C ALA A 767 23.87 29.95 49.38
N GLY A 768 24.09 31.14 49.92
CA GLY A 768 24.27 31.36 51.35
C GLY A 768 25.61 30.88 51.95
N VAL A 769 26.68 30.83 51.16
CA VAL A 769 28.06 30.59 51.64
C VAL A 769 28.85 31.88 51.89
N ALA A 770 28.35 33.00 51.38
CA ALA A 770 28.93 34.33 51.50
C ALA A 770 27.83 35.36 51.79
N PHE A 771 28.09 36.35 52.65
CA PHE A 771 27.07 37.25 53.19
C PHE A 771 27.44 38.74 53.04
N ASP A 772 26.43 39.56 52.77
CA ASP A 772 26.52 41.03 52.72
C ASP A 772 26.48 41.69 54.13
N ALA A 773 26.21 42.99 54.19
CA ALA A 773 26.07 43.75 55.44
C ALA A 773 24.64 43.73 56.05
N ALA A 774 23.63 43.30 55.30
CA ALA A 774 22.23 43.17 55.75
C ALA A 774 21.88 41.75 56.26
N GLY A 775 22.78 40.79 56.04
CA GLY A 775 22.64 39.37 56.38
C GLY A 775 22.16 38.49 55.22
N ASN A 776 22.06 39.02 53.99
CA ASN A 776 21.65 38.23 52.83
C ASN A 776 22.81 37.33 52.38
N GLY A 777 22.51 36.03 52.26
CA GLY A 777 23.41 35.08 51.62
C GLY A 777 23.45 35.27 50.11
N ASN A 778 24.59 34.99 49.48
CA ASN A 778 24.75 35.03 48.02
C ASN A 778 23.74 34.11 47.31
N THR A 779 23.36 34.45 46.07
CA THR A 779 22.62 33.51 45.21
C THR A 779 23.52 32.31 44.86
N ALA A 780 22.97 31.17 44.48
CA ALA A 780 23.79 30.11 43.90
C ALA A 780 24.45 30.63 42.61
N ALA A 781 25.71 30.25 42.36
CA ALA A 781 26.33 30.48 41.07
C ALA A 781 25.75 29.52 40.02
N ALA A 782 25.64 29.97 38.77
CA ALA A 782 25.44 29.04 37.66
C ALA A 782 26.55 27.97 37.67
N PRO A 783 26.22 26.66 37.58
CA PRO A 783 27.23 25.60 37.67
C PRO A 783 28.34 25.79 36.63
N PHE A 784 29.57 25.93 37.10
CA PHE A 784 30.72 25.95 36.21
C PHE A 784 31.00 24.52 35.75
N SER A 785 31.15 24.33 34.44
CA SER A 785 31.53 23.04 33.88
C SER A 785 32.52 23.17 32.73
N ARG A 786 33.35 22.13 32.61
CA ARG A 786 34.22 21.84 31.49
C ARG A 786 34.28 20.33 31.28
N THR A 787 34.14 19.87 30.06
CA THR A 787 34.53 18.49 29.73
C THR A 787 36.04 18.46 29.65
N TYR A 788 36.67 17.76 30.59
CA TYR A 788 38.10 17.47 30.53
C TYR A 788 38.31 16.21 29.70
N ASP A 789 39.29 16.22 28.81
CA ASP A 789 39.48 15.14 27.86
C ASP A 789 40.92 15.04 27.37
N THR A 790 41.58 13.92 27.65
CA THR A 790 42.95 13.60 27.25
C THR A 790 43.03 12.32 26.41
N THR A 791 41.89 11.73 26.09
CA THR A 791 41.80 10.61 25.17
C THR A 791 42.02 11.11 23.74
N ALA A 792 42.72 10.32 22.93
CA ALA A 792 42.99 10.67 21.53
C ALA A 792 42.03 9.93 20.61
N PRO A 793 41.50 10.59 19.56
CA PRO A 793 40.59 9.94 18.63
C PRO A 793 41.26 8.79 17.88
N GLY A 794 40.48 7.77 17.56
CA GLY A 794 40.88 6.64 16.73
C GLY A 794 39.87 6.37 15.61
N VAL A 795 40.23 5.55 14.63
CA VAL A 795 39.30 5.08 13.58
C VAL A 795 38.67 3.76 14.02
N LEU A 796 37.34 3.72 14.02
CA LEU A 796 36.56 2.50 14.25
C LEU A 796 36.42 1.67 12.96
N SER A 797 36.15 2.32 11.83
CA SER A 797 35.95 1.64 10.55
C SER A 797 36.24 2.52 9.33
N ILE A 798 36.57 1.86 8.22
CA ILE A 798 36.49 2.40 6.85
C ILE A 798 35.73 1.38 6.01
N THR A 799 34.50 1.72 5.62
CA THR A 799 33.58 0.85 4.84
C THR A 799 33.22 1.46 3.50
N ARG A 800 32.66 0.67 2.59
CA ARG A 800 32.19 1.11 1.27
C ARG A 800 30.79 1.71 1.37
N ALA A 801 30.51 2.72 0.54
CA ALA A 801 29.20 3.40 0.49
C ALA A 801 28.51 3.32 -0.90
N ASP A 802 29.09 2.56 -1.84
CA ASP A 802 28.61 2.34 -3.22
C ASP A 802 28.67 0.84 -3.58
N PRO A 803 27.98 0.38 -4.64
CA PRO A 803 27.99 -1.03 -5.06
C PRO A 803 29.37 -1.60 -5.41
N ASN A 804 29.51 -2.93 -5.27
CA ASN A 804 30.74 -3.68 -5.50
C ASN A 804 30.44 -5.09 -6.06
N PRO A 805 31.08 -5.56 -7.14
CA PRO A 805 32.11 -4.88 -7.94
C PRO A 805 31.55 -3.68 -8.74
N THR A 806 32.42 -2.88 -9.36
CA THR A 806 32.01 -1.64 -10.02
C THR A 806 32.96 -1.18 -11.13
N ASN A 807 32.41 -0.65 -12.23
CA ASN A 807 33.19 0.02 -13.28
C ASN A 807 33.26 1.56 -13.11
N ALA A 808 32.56 2.11 -12.11
CA ALA A 808 32.33 3.55 -11.94
C ALA A 808 33.64 4.37 -11.90
N ALA A 809 33.58 5.62 -12.39
CA ALA A 809 34.72 6.53 -12.41
C ALA A 809 35.19 6.98 -11.02
N SER A 810 34.31 6.93 -10.03
CA SER A 810 34.59 7.24 -8.63
C SER A 810 33.73 6.38 -7.70
N VAL A 811 34.23 6.15 -6.49
CA VAL A 811 33.58 5.43 -5.39
C VAL A 811 33.75 6.18 -4.08
N ARG A 812 32.94 5.89 -3.07
CA ARG A 812 32.91 6.55 -1.76
C ARG A 812 33.18 5.57 -0.63
N PHE A 813 33.95 6.01 0.36
CA PHE A 813 34.12 5.29 1.62
C PHE A 813 33.52 6.09 2.77
N THR A 814 32.91 5.40 3.73
CA THR A 814 32.51 5.97 5.01
C THR A 814 33.60 5.68 6.04
N VAL A 815 34.13 6.73 6.66
CA VAL A 815 35.15 6.69 7.71
C VAL A 815 34.48 7.08 9.02
N THR A 816 34.55 6.21 10.01
CA THR A 816 33.97 6.43 11.34
C THR A 816 35.08 6.50 12.39
N PHE A 817 35.10 7.58 13.16
CA PHE A 817 36.02 7.81 14.28
C PHE A 817 35.34 7.44 15.62
N SER A 818 36.13 7.31 16.69
CA SER A 818 35.66 7.05 18.07
C SER A 818 34.76 8.16 18.62
N GLU A 819 34.92 9.38 18.09
CA GLU A 819 34.38 10.62 18.64
C GLU A 819 34.41 11.74 17.58
N ALA A 820 33.99 12.95 17.95
CA ALA A 820 33.96 14.09 17.04
C ALA A 820 35.36 14.68 16.79
N VAL A 821 35.79 14.64 15.53
CA VAL A 821 37.09 15.15 15.08
C VAL A 821 36.99 16.41 14.22
N THR A 822 38.13 17.08 14.07
CA THR A 822 38.35 18.25 13.22
C THR A 822 39.64 18.05 12.42
N GLY A 823 39.83 18.82 11.34
CA GLY A 823 41.05 18.77 10.53
C GLY A 823 41.09 17.65 9.47
N VAL A 824 40.02 16.88 9.28
CA VAL A 824 39.97 15.80 8.28
C VAL A 824 39.94 16.37 6.85
N ASP A 825 40.94 16.06 6.02
CA ASP A 825 41.01 16.42 4.60
C ASP A 825 41.58 15.31 3.69
N GLY A 826 41.56 15.54 2.37
CA GLY A 826 41.99 14.54 1.38
C GLY A 826 43.48 14.15 1.42
N SER A 827 44.31 14.90 2.16
CA SER A 827 45.72 14.63 2.39
C SER A 827 45.98 13.69 3.57
N ASP A 828 44.98 13.39 4.41
CA ASP A 828 45.10 12.41 5.50
C ASP A 828 45.19 10.96 5.00
N PHE A 829 44.63 10.73 3.81
CA PHE A 829 44.40 9.39 3.29
C PHE A 829 45.46 8.97 2.27
N SER A 830 45.58 7.66 2.11
CA SER A 830 46.36 6.96 1.10
C SER A 830 45.52 5.86 0.47
N LEU A 831 45.85 5.46 -0.76
CA LEU A 831 45.14 4.40 -1.47
C LEU A 831 46.07 3.20 -1.62
N ALA A 832 45.59 2.02 -1.21
CA ALA A 832 46.18 0.75 -1.58
C ALA A 832 45.45 0.22 -2.82
N THR A 833 46.20 -0.12 -3.87
CA THR A 833 45.64 -0.64 -5.13
C THR A 833 46.34 -1.91 -5.58
N THR A 834 45.61 -2.75 -6.31
CA THR A 834 46.12 -3.95 -6.97
C THR A 834 45.71 -3.99 -8.45
N GLY A 835 46.12 -5.04 -9.17
CA GLY A 835 45.78 -5.22 -10.59
C GLY A 835 46.46 -4.20 -11.52
N SER A 836 45.67 -3.61 -12.42
CA SER A 836 46.10 -2.62 -13.41
C SER A 836 45.63 -1.18 -13.08
N ILE A 837 45.08 -0.95 -11.89
CA ILE A 837 44.56 0.37 -11.48
C ILE A 837 45.67 1.42 -11.50
N ALA A 838 45.50 2.44 -12.36
CA ALA A 838 46.41 3.56 -12.52
C ALA A 838 45.67 4.90 -12.39
N GLY A 839 46.27 5.86 -11.66
CA GLY A 839 45.71 7.21 -11.51
C GLY A 839 44.51 7.33 -10.57
N ALA A 840 44.26 6.35 -9.71
CA ALA A 840 43.30 6.48 -8.62
C ALA A 840 43.76 7.55 -7.61
N SER A 841 42.82 8.33 -7.07
CA SER A 841 43.13 9.46 -6.17
C SER A 841 41.94 9.83 -5.30
N VAL A 842 42.18 10.34 -4.09
CA VAL A 842 41.14 11.00 -3.29
C VAL A 842 40.76 12.31 -3.97
N THR A 843 39.47 12.52 -4.23
CA THR A 843 38.94 13.68 -4.96
C THR A 843 38.07 14.60 -4.10
N GLY A 844 37.63 14.15 -2.93
CA GLY A 844 36.88 14.98 -1.98
C GLY A 844 36.69 14.29 -0.64
N VAL A 845 36.49 15.09 0.41
CA VAL A 845 36.10 14.67 1.76
C VAL A 845 34.94 15.55 2.19
N SER A 846 33.90 14.96 2.78
CA SER A 846 32.73 15.65 3.32
C SER A 846 32.25 14.97 4.60
N GLY A 847 31.42 15.65 5.39
CA GLY A 847 30.99 15.20 6.72
C GLY A 847 31.57 16.07 7.84
N SER A 848 31.23 15.73 9.07
CA SER A 848 31.60 16.44 10.29
C SER A 848 31.35 15.56 11.53
N GLY A 849 31.90 15.94 12.67
CA GLY A 849 31.77 15.15 13.88
C GLY A 849 32.58 13.86 13.78
N SER A 850 31.97 12.71 14.00
CA SER A 850 32.64 11.41 14.01
C SER A 850 32.57 10.64 12.68
N VAL A 851 31.84 11.13 11.67
CA VAL A 851 31.60 10.39 10.42
C VAL A 851 31.90 11.25 9.20
N TYR A 852 32.73 10.71 8.30
CA TYR A 852 33.17 11.37 7.07
C TYR A 852 32.97 10.47 5.85
N THR A 853 32.54 11.05 4.74
CA THR A 853 32.52 10.41 3.42
C THR A 853 33.74 10.86 2.62
N VAL A 854 34.52 9.91 2.13
CA VAL A 854 35.72 10.16 1.31
C VAL A 854 35.48 9.64 -0.10
N THR A 855 35.46 10.55 -1.07
CA THR A 855 35.25 10.23 -2.49
C THR A 855 36.61 10.01 -3.17
N VAL A 856 36.71 8.90 -3.91
CA VAL A 856 37.93 8.39 -4.53
C VAL A 856 37.68 8.13 -6.02
N SER A 857 38.46 8.78 -6.89
CA SER A 857 38.60 8.40 -8.30
C SER A 857 39.18 6.99 -8.40
N THR A 858 38.52 6.10 -9.15
CA THR A 858 38.99 4.73 -9.37
C THR A 858 40.06 4.63 -10.45
N GLY A 859 40.40 5.73 -11.14
CA GLY A 859 41.42 5.76 -12.19
C GLY A 859 41.04 4.93 -13.43
N THR A 860 42.04 4.32 -14.06
CA THR A 860 41.90 3.43 -15.23
C THR A 860 42.41 2.03 -14.92
N GLY A 861 41.83 1.00 -15.55
CA GLY A 861 42.15 -0.41 -15.30
C GLY A 861 41.24 -1.08 -14.26
N SER A 862 41.59 -2.31 -13.89
CA SER A 862 40.83 -3.20 -13.00
C SER A 862 41.72 -3.76 -11.88
N GLY A 863 41.15 -4.04 -10.71
CA GLY A 863 41.86 -4.55 -9.53
C GLY A 863 41.11 -4.24 -8.24
N THR A 864 41.77 -4.36 -7.09
CA THR A 864 41.22 -3.88 -5.81
C THR A 864 41.69 -2.47 -5.45
N LEU A 865 40.85 -1.72 -4.76
CA LEU A 865 41.07 -0.34 -4.30
C LEU A 865 40.58 -0.21 -2.85
N ARG A 866 41.48 0.15 -1.93
CA ARG A 866 41.20 0.39 -0.51
C ARG A 866 41.65 1.78 -0.09
N LEU A 867 40.87 2.42 0.78
CA LEU A 867 41.22 3.67 1.44
C LEU A 867 41.87 3.39 2.81
N ASP A 868 43.07 3.93 3.02
CA ASP A 868 43.84 3.79 4.26
C ASP A 868 44.07 5.18 4.88
N LEU A 869 43.83 5.33 6.20
CA LEU A 869 44.22 6.54 6.94
C LEU A 869 45.71 6.49 7.31
N LYS A 870 46.46 7.57 7.06
CA LYS A 870 47.88 7.67 7.41
C LYS A 870 48.10 7.66 8.92
N ALA A 871 49.20 7.01 9.34
CA ALA A 871 49.55 6.87 10.76
C ALA A 871 50.21 8.10 11.41
N SER A 872 50.44 9.18 10.66
CA SER A 872 51.02 10.44 11.15
C SER A 872 50.93 11.53 10.08
N GLY A 873 51.00 12.80 10.50
CA GLY A 873 51.07 13.94 9.57
C GLY A 873 49.73 14.33 8.96
N THR A 874 48.63 13.88 9.56
CA THR A 874 47.25 14.20 9.22
C THR A 874 46.89 15.62 9.67
N GLY A 875 46.98 15.87 10.99
CA GLY A 875 46.45 17.09 11.62
C GLY A 875 45.02 16.91 12.15
N ILE A 876 44.44 15.72 11.97
CA ILE A 876 43.19 15.32 12.64
C ILE A 876 43.37 15.35 14.15
N GLN A 877 42.45 16.02 14.83
CA GLN A 877 42.38 16.11 16.29
C GLN A 877 40.92 16.24 16.75
N ASP A 878 40.63 15.86 17.98
CA ASP A 878 39.33 16.10 18.61
C ASP A 878 39.09 17.61 18.91
N LEU A 879 37.97 17.90 19.58
CA LEU A 879 37.58 19.24 20.02
C LEU A 879 38.33 19.75 21.27
N ALA A 880 38.94 18.85 22.06
CA ALA A 880 39.72 19.18 23.26
C ALA A 880 41.19 19.52 22.92
N GLY A 881 41.66 19.08 21.76
CA GLY A 881 42.98 19.30 21.20
C GLY A 881 43.89 18.08 21.14
N ASN A 882 43.40 16.84 21.33
CA ASN A 882 44.26 15.66 21.26
C ASN A 882 44.35 15.15 19.80
N PRO A 883 45.57 14.91 19.27
CA PRO A 883 45.75 14.47 17.88
C PRO A 883 45.51 12.97 17.72
N ILE A 884 44.99 12.55 16.57
CA ILE A 884 44.73 11.13 16.25
C ILE A 884 45.98 10.25 16.45
N THR A 885 45.81 9.13 17.15
CA THR A 885 46.91 8.21 17.43
C THR A 885 46.86 6.97 16.54
N GLY A 886 47.74 6.94 15.54
CA GLY A 886 47.87 5.81 14.61
C GLY A 886 47.14 6.03 13.29
N GLY A 887 47.07 4.98 12.48
CA GLY A 887 46.42 4.97 11.16
C GLY A 887 45.67 3.67 10.95
N PHE A 888 44.84 3.62 9.90
CA PHE A 888 43.90 2.53 9.69
C PHE A 888 44.08 1.94 8.28
N THR A 889 44.48 0.67 8.21
CA THR A 889 44.82 -0.03 6.95
C THR A 889 44.05 -1.34 6.75
N SER A 890 42.99 -1.54 7.52
CA SER A 890 42.12 -2.72 7.53
C SER A 890 40.68 -2.39 7.11
N GLY A 891 40.52 -1.40 6.22
CA GLY A 891 39.23 -1.05 5.62
C GLY A 891 38.75 -2.07 4.58
N GLU A 892 37.50 -1.92 4.15
CA GLU A 892 36.96 -2.70 3.04
C GLU A 892 37.60 -2.31 1.68
N GLU A 893 37.68 -3.24 0.74
CA GLU A 893 38.19 -2.98 -0.62
C GLU A 893 37.07 -3.01 -1.67
N TYR A 894 37.09 -2.06 -2.60
CA TYR A 894 36.34 -2.16 -3.86
C TYR A 894 37.08 -3.07 -4.84
N THR A 895 36.37 -3.99 -5.46
CA THR A 895 36.78 -4.65 -6.71
C THR A 895 36.31 -3.77 -7.86
N VAL A 896 37.25 -3.00 -8.42
CA VAL A 896 37.01 -2.17 -9.60
C VAL A 896 37.24 -3.05 -10.83
N ASP A 897 36.27 -3.17 -11.73
CA ASP A 897 36.49 -3.81 -13.02
C ASP A 897 35.96 -2.97 -14.18
N LYS A 898 36.83 -2.70 -15.15
CA LYS A 898 36.58 -1.94 -16.38
C LYS A 898 36.92 -2.76 -17.62
N THR A 899 37.08 -4.08 -17.47
CA THR A 899 37.27 -5.02 -18.57
C THR A 899 35.90 -5.38 -19.13
N ALA A 900 35.66 -5.09 -20.41
CA ALA A 900 34.38 -5.41 -21.03
C ALA A 900 34.33 -6.87 -21.51
N PRO A 901 33.33 -7.67 -21.12
CA PRO A 901 33.23 -9.06 -21.51
C PRO A 901 33.10 -9.25 -23.02
N THR A 902 33.35 -10.47 -23.50
CA THR A 902 33.25 -10.84 -24.91
C THR A 902 32.51 -12.17 -25.09
N VAL A 903 31.77 -12.29 -26.19
CA VAL A 903 31.24 -13.57 -26.67
C VAL A 903 32.40 -14.39 -27.24
N VAL A 904 32.70 -15.53 -26.62
CA VAL A 904 33.78 -16.44 -27.04
C VAL A 904 33.28 -17.40 -28.12
N SER A 905 32.14 -18.05 -27.89
CA SER A 905 31.57 -19.01 -28.85
C SER A 905 30.05 -19.14 -28.74
N ILE A 906 29.42 -19.46 -29.87
CA ILE A 906 28.06 -19.99 -29.93
C ILE A 906 28.14 -21.34 -30.66
N THR A 907 27.84 -22.42 -29.95
CA THR A 907 28.03 -23.81 -30.40
C THR A 907 26.74 -24.61 -30.31
N ARG A 908 26.62 -25.70 -31.07
CA ARG A 908 25.44 -26.58 -31.06
C ARG A 908 25.56 -27.64 -29.96
N ALA A 909 24.48 -27.89 -29.24
CA ALA A 909 24.39 -28.96 -28.24
C ALA A 909 23.80 -30.26 -28.80
N ASP A 910 22.87 -30.15 -29.77
CA ASP A 910 22.07 -31.26 -30.29
C ASP A 910 22.62 -31.80 -31.64
N PRO A 911 22.15 -32.98 -32.11
CA PRO A 911 22.57 -33.56 -33.38
C PRO A 911 22.29 -32.67 -34.61
N ASN A 912 23.07 -32.89 -35.67
CA ASN A 912 23.00 -32.14 -36.93
C ASN A 912 23.40 -33.02 -38.13
N PRO A 913 22.64 -33.07 -39.24
CA PRO A 913 21.36 -32.37 -39.48
C PRO A 913 20.24 -32.90 -38.58
N THR A 914 19.09 -32.24 -38.56
CA THR A 914 18.00 -32.56 -37.62
C THR A 914 16.62 -32.16 -38.14
N ASN A 915 15.61 -33.00 -37.89
CA ASN A 915 14.20 -32.69 -38.13
C ASN A 915 13.44 -32.20 -36.88
N ALA A 916 14.10 -32.11 -35.73
CA ALA A 916 13.50 -31.82 -34.44
C ALA A 916 12.74 -30.48 -34.40
N ALA A 917 11.72 -30.39 -33.53
CA ALA A 917 10.92 -29.17 -33.34
C ALA A 917 11.68 -28.02 -32.65
N SER A 918 12.71 -28.35 -31.88
CA SER A 918 13.57 -27.41 -31.15
C SER A 918 15.01 -27.92 -31.09
N VAL A 919 15.95 -27.00 -30.96
CA VAL A 919 17.39 -27.24 -30.85
C VAL A 919 18.02 -26.25 -29.86
N GLN A 920 19.16 -26.60 -29.28
CA GLN A 920 19.85 -25.82 -28.26
C GLN A 920 21.23 -25.33 -28.72
N PHE A 921 21.59 -24.13 -28.31
CA PHE A 921 22.93 -23.57 -28.48
C PHE A 921 23.58 -23.35 -27.12
N ILE A 922 24.87 -23.68 -26.99
CA ILE A 922 25.70 -23.29 -25.85
C ILE A 922 26.47 -22.02 -26.25
N VAL A 923 26.16 -20.94 -25.55
CA VAL A 923 26.80 -19.63 -25.62
C VAL A 923 27.83 -19.54 -24.49
N THR A 924 29.06 -19.16 -24.82
CA THR A 924 30.15 -18.98 -23.87
C THR A 924 30.71 -17.56 -23.97
N PHE A 925 30.89 -16.91 -22.82
CA PHE A 925 31.49 -15.58 -22.66
C PHE A 925 32.90 -15.68 -22.05
N SER A 926 33.68 -14.59 -22.08
CA SER A 926 35.04 -14.55 -21.50
C SER A 926 35.06 -14.72 -19.98
N GLU A 927 34.00 -14.28 -19.32
CA GLU A 927 33.84 -14.25 -17.86
C GLU A 927 32.35 -14.29 -17.47
N GLY A 928 32.06 -14.07 -16.19
CA GLY A 928 30.69 -14.03 -15.68
C GLY A 928 29.91 -12.85 -16.24
N VAL A 929 28.73 -13.11 -16.80
CA VAL A 929 27.79 -12.08 -17.27
C VAL A 929 26.44 -12.16 -16.57
N THR A 930 25.67 -11.10 -16.71
CA THR A 930 24.35 -10.86 -16.13
C THR A 930 23.41 -10.29 -17.20
N GLY A 931 22.10 -10.28 -16.93
CA GLY A 931 21.11 -9.71 -17.85
C GLY A 931 20.99 -10.44 -19.19
N VAL A 932 21.27 -11.75 -19.23
CA VAL A 932 21.14 -12.58 -20.45
C VAL A 932 19.71 -13.12 -20.55
N ASP A 933 18.90 -12.58 -21.45
CA ASP A 933 17.53 -13.03 -21.71
C ASP A 933 17.27 -13.35 -23.21
N ALA A 934 16.02 -13.63 -23.58
CA ALA A 934 15.66 -14.04 -24.95
C ALA A 934 15.73 -12.90 -25.99
N GLY A 935 15.68 -11.63 -25.57
CA GLY A 935 15.80 -10.44 -26.40
C GLY A 935 17.23 -10.10 -26.80
N ASP A 936 18.24 -10.59 -26.07
CA ASP A 936 19.66 -10.53 -26.46
C ASP A 936 20.01 -11.40 -27.66
N PHE A 937 19.06 -12.15 -28.21
CA PHE A 937 19.29 -13.13 -29.26
C PHE A 937 18.46 -12.88 -30.50
N SER A 938 19.08 -13.14 -31.64
CA SER A 938 18.51 -13.01 -32.97
C SER A 938 18.79 -14.28 -33.79
N LEU A 939 17.97 -14.57 -34.79
CA LEU A 939 18.09 -15.78 -35.61
C LEU A 939 18.34 -15.41 -37.07
N THR A 940 19.44 -15.92 -37.65
CA THR A 940 19.63 -15.94 -39.10
C THR A 940 19.15 -17.28 -39.63
N THR A 941 18.13 -17.26 -40.50
CA THR A 941 17.56 -18.46 -41.14
C THR A 941 17.68 -18.39 -42.66
N THR A 942 17.70 -19.56 -43.33
CA THR A 942 17.67 -19.66 -44.80
C THR A 942 16.68 -20.74 -45.27
N GLY A 943 16.56 -20.89 -46.59
CA GLY A 943 15.71 -21.92 -47.20
C GLY A 943 14.22 -21.61 -47.04
N SER A 944 13.50 -22.54 -46.43
CA SER A 944 12.04 -22.49 -46.23
C SER A 944 11.64 -22.37 -44.75
N ILE A 945 12.59 -22.17 -43.84
CA ILE A 945 12.33 -22.05 -42.40
C ILE A 945 11.43 -20.84 -42.12
N ALA A 946 10.28 -21.08 -41.50
CA ALA A 946 9.34 -20.07 -41.05
C ALA A 946 8.87 -20.33 -39.61
N GLY A 947 8.72 -19.27 -38.81
CA GLY A 947 8.25 -19.37 -37.42
C GLY A 947 9.27 -19.95 -36.42
N ALA A 948 10.56 -19.92 -36.75
CA ALA A 948 11.64 -20.19 -35.80
C ALA A 948 11.80 -19.01 -34.81
N GLY A 949 12.09 -19.31 -33.54
CA GLY A 949 12.21 -18.29 -32.49
C GLY A 949 12.94 -18.80 -31.25
N VAL A 950 13.54 -17.90 -30.48
CA VAL A 950 14.11 -18.23 -29.16
C VAL A 950 12.95 -18.52 -28.19
N THR A 951 13.05 -19.61 -27.46
CA THR A 951 11.96 -20.16 -26.60
C THR A 951 12.35 -20.32 -25.14
N GLY A 952 13.65 -20.20 -24.82
CA GLY A 952 14.13 -20.20 -23.44
C GLY A 952 15.63 -19.98 -23.37
N VAL A 953 16.10 -19.38 -22.27
CA VAL A 953 17.50 -19.16 -21.94
C VAL A 953 17.72 -19.69 -20.52
N SER A 954 18.81 -20.41 -20.29
CA SER A 954 19.15 -20.99 -18.98
C SER A 954 20.66 -21.06 -18.80
N GLY A 955 21.16 -20.85 -17.58
CA GLY A 955 22.60 -20.81 -17.32
C GLY A 955 22.94 -19.75 -16.28
N SER A 956 24.24 -19.57 -16.04
CA SER A 956 24.77 -18.64 -15.05
C SER A 956 26.28 -18.44 -15.23
N GLY A 957 26.80 -17.26 -14.93
CA GLY A 957 28.23 -16.99 -15.04
C GLY A 957 28.63 -16.83 -16.50
N SER A 958 29.57 -17.63 -16.99
CA SER A 958 30.11 -17.47 -18.36
C SER A 958 29.47 -18.39 -19.41
N VAL A 959 28.52 -19.26 -19.05
CA VAL A 959 27.96 -20.27 -19.97
C VAL A 959 26.43 -20.32 -19.86
N TYR A 960 25.77 -20.22 -21.01
CA TYR A 960 24.32 -20.24 -21.15
C TYR A 960 23.88 -21.20 -22.27
N THR A 961 22.77 -21.89 -22.04
CA THR A 961 22.07 -22.73 -23.02
C THR A 961 20.81 -22.01 -23.51
N VAL A 962 20.73 -21.77 -24.82
CA VAL A 962 19.63 -21.06 -25.49
C VAL A 962 18.84 -22.05 -26.33
N THR A 963 17.55 -22.22 -26.02
CA THR A 963 16.64 -23.14 -26.71
C THR A 963 15.88 -22.40 -27.80
N VAL A 964 15.92 -22.92 -29.02
CA VAL A 964 15.36 -22.30 -30.23
C VAL A 964 14.38 -23.27 -30.89
N SER A 965 13.16 -22.82 -31.19
CA SER A 965 12.24 -23.57 -32.04
C SER A 965 12.70 -23.49 -33.50
N THR A 966 12.68 -24.61 -34.22
CA THR A 966 13.15 -24.68 -35.61
C THR A 966 12.08 -24.31 -36.63
N GLY A 967 10.86 -23.99 -36.18
CA GLY A 967 9.73 -23.61 -37.05
C GLY A 967 9.27 -24.73 -37.99
N THR A 968 8.75 -24.35 -39.14
CA THR A 968 8.35 -25.24 -40.24
C THR A 968 9.27 -25.06 -41.45
N GLY A 969 9.49 -26.13 -42.23
CA GLY A 969 10.37 -26.13 -43.41
C GLY A 969 11.80 -26.60 -43.13
N SER A 970 12.59 -26.66 -44.20
CA SER A 970 14.02 -27.03 -44.22
C SER A 970 14.91 -25.84 -44.60
N GLY A 971 16.14 -25.80 -44.09
CA GLY A 971 17.15 -24.77 -44.35
C GLY A 971 18.18 -24.66 -43.22
N THR A 972 18.99 -23.60 -43.24
CA THR A 972 19.99 -23.36 -42.17
C THR A 972 19.44 -22.45 -41.07
N LEU A 973 19.78 -22.71 -39.80
CA LEU A 973 19.41 -21.87 -38.65
C LEU A 973 20.64 -21.55 -37.79
N ARG A 974 20.92 -20.26 -37.54
CA ARG A 974 22.01 -19.77 -36.68
C ARG A 974 21.49 -18.83 -35.60
N LEU A 975 22.05 -18.93 -34.40
CA LEU A 975 21.85 -18.00 -33.30
C LEU A 975 22.93 -16.91 -33.32
N ASP A 976 22.52 -15.65 -33.28
CA ASP A 976 23.37 -14.46 -33.35
C ASP A 976 23.03 -13.50 -32.18
N ILE A 977 24.03 -12.80 -31.63
CA ILE A 977 23.81 -11.75 -30.62
C ILE A 977 23.93 -10.38 -31.32
N PRO A 978 22.86 -9.57 -31.37
CA PRO A 978 22.83 -8.32 -32.14
C PRO A 978 23.62 -7.19 -31.43
N GLY A 979 23.85 -6.08 -32.14
CA GLY A 979 24.52 -4.89 -31.62
C GLY A 979 23.72 -4.10 -30.57
N THR A 980 22.57 -4.64 -30.14
CA THR A 980 21.62 -4.05 -29.19
C THR A 980 21.39 -4.93 -27.96
N ALA A 981 22.13 -6.04 -27.81
CA ALA A 981 22.05 -6.87 -26.62
C ALA A 981 22.52 -6.10 -25.37
N THR A 982 21.85 -6.34 -24.25
CA THR A 982 22.01 -5.63 -22.97
C THR A 982 22.92 -6.35 -21.98
N ILE A 983 23.40 -7.55 -22.34
CA ILE A 983 24.32 -8.38 -21.55
C ILE A 983 25.55 -7.58 -21.07
N ALA A 984 25.77 -7.61 -19.75
CA ALA A 984 26.90 -6.96 -19.08
C ALA A 984 27.47 -7.83 -17.96
N ASP A 985 28.73 -7.59 -17.56
CA ASP A 985 29.31 -8.21 -16.36
C ASP A 985 28.68 -7.68 -15.05
N PRO A 986 28.97 -8.29 -13.87
CA PRO A 986 28.50 -7.78 -12.58
C PRO A 986 29.02 -6.39 -12.17
N ALA A 987 29.98 -5.81 -12.89
CA ALA A 987 30.50 -4.46 -12.66
C ALA A 987 29.84 -3.39 -13.56
N GLY A 988 29.00 -3.82 -14.52
CA GLY A 988 28.26 -2.96 -15.45
C GLY A 988 28.91 -2.77 -16.82
N ASN A 989 29.93 -3.55 -17.20
CA ASN A 989 30.55 -3.45 -18.53
C ASN A 989 29.78 -4.31 -19.55
N GLY A 990 29.21 -3.68 -20.58
CA GLY A 990 28.53 -4.37 -21.68
C GLY A 990 29.50 -5.10 -22.64
N LEU A 991 29.00 -6.09 -23.38
CA LEU A 991 29.79 -6.89 -24.32
C LEU A 991 30.52 -6.06 -25.39
N SER A 992 31.84 -6.23 -25.50
CA SER A 992 32.71 -5.40 -26.36
C SER A 992 32.87 -5.88 -27.81
N ASN A 993 32.38 -7.08 -28.15
CA ASN A 993 32.53 -7.68 -29.49
C ASN A 993 31.20 -7.91 -30.24
N LEU A 994 30.21 -7.06 -30.00
CA LEU A 994 28.91 -7.09 -30.69
C LEU A 994 28.92 -6.37 -32.05
N PRO A 995 28.08 -6.78 -33.02
CA PRO A 995 27.26 -7.99 -33.03
C PRO A 995 28.09 -9.26 -33.24
N TYR A 996 27.76 -10.32 -32.52
CA TYR A 996 28.40 -11.63 -32.70
C TYR A 996 27.56 -12.50 -33.64
N THR A 997 28.06 -12.70 -34.87
CA THR A 997 27.39 -13.47 -35.93
C THR A 997 28.16 -14.72 -36.41
N SER A 998 29.17 -15.13 -35.65
CA SER A 998 30.09 -16.22 -35.99
C SER A 998 29.70 -17.58 -35.38
N GLY A 999 28.43 -17.74 -34.98
CA GLY A 999 27.94 -18.97 -34.36
C GLY A 999 27.89 -20.19 -35.28
N GLN A 1000 27.88 -21.39 -34.69
CA GLN A 1000 27.58 -22.61 -35.44
C GLN A 1000 26.13 -22.62 -35.98
N VAL A 1001 25.89 -23.43 -37.01
CA VAL A 1001 24.65 -23.43 -37.80
C VAL A 1001 24.00 -24.82 -37.76
N TYR A 1002 22.70 -24.90 -37.46
CA TYR A 1002 21.93 -26.13 -37.65
C TYR A 1002 21.45 -26.25 -39.09
N GLU A 1003 21.72 -27.39 -39.71
CA GLU A 1003 21.06 -27.86 -40.92
C GLU A 1003 19.74 -28.52 -40.50
N VAL A 1004 18.64 -27.79 -40.62
CA VAL A 1004 17.30 -28.28 -40.30
C VAL A 1004 16.71 -28.88 -41.57
N ASP A 1005 16.34 -30.15 -41.54
CA ASP A 1005 15.63 -30.78 -42.67
C ASP A 1005 14.41 -31.56 -42.22
N LYS A 1006 13.26 -31.25 -42.81
CA LYS A 1006 11.94 -31.85 -42.56
C LYS A 1006 11.31 -32.39 -43.85
N ALA A 1007 12.08 -32.49 -44.94
CA ALA A 1007 11.68 -33.17 -46.16
C ALA A 1007 11.72 -34.70 -45.94
N ALA A 1008 10.80 -35.43 -46.56
CA ALA A 1008 10.78 -36.89 -46.52
C ALA A 1008 11.36 -37.44 -47.84
N PRO A 1009 12.34 -38.36 -47.80
CA PRO A 1009 12.95 -38.91 -49.01
C PRO A 1009 11.92 -39.44 -50.01
N MET A 1010 11.99 -38.99 -51.26
CA MET A 1010 11.17 -39.49 -52.36
C MET A 1010 11.81 -40.73 -52.96
N VAL A 1011 11.05 -41.80 -53.16
CA VAL A 1011 11.57 -43.08 -53.65
C VAL A 1011 10.90 -43.51 -54.97
N SER A 1012 11.69 -44.07 -55.87
CA SER A 1012 11.28 -44.52 -57.19
C SER A 1012 11.88 -45.89 -57.52
N MET A 1013 11.21 -46.66 -58.38
CA MET A 1013 11.67 -47.97 -58.85
C MET A 1013 11.67 -48.02 -60.38
N THR A 1014 12.76 -48.51 -60.96
CA THR A 1014 12.94 -48.67 -62.41
C THR A 1014 13.55 -50.03 -62.74
N SER A 1015 13.45 -50.46 -64.00
CA SER A 1015 14.04 -51.73 -64.46
C SER A 1015 14.39 -51.63 -65.94
N THR A 1016 15.52 -52.22 -66.32
CA THR A 1016 15.96 -52.37 -67.72
C THR A 1016 15.25 -53.49 -68.47
N ALA A 1017 14.52 -54.37 -67.77
CA ALA A 1017 13.73 -55.42 -68.41
C ALA A 1017 12.52 -54.83 -69.15
N PRO A 1018 12.19 -55.32 -70.37
CA PRO A 1018 11.00 -54.91 -71.11
C PRO A 1018 9.72 -55.34 -70.38
N ASN A 1019 8.56 -54.99 -70.94
CA ASN A 1019 7.25 -55.41 -70.43
C ASN A 1019 6.32 -55.75 -71.60
N PRO A 1020 5.91 -57.03 -71.81
CA PRO A 1020 6.30 -58.23 -71.05
C PRO A 1020 7.79 -58.60 -71.19
N THR A 1021 8.25 -59.63 -70.47
CA THR A 1021 9.62 -60.14 -70.57
C THR A 1021 9.72 -61.62 -70.21
N ASN A 1022 10.60 -62.35 -70.89
CA ASN A 1022 11.01 -63.71 -70.53
C ASN A 1022 12.28 -63.77 -69.64
N ALA A 1023 12.86 -62.61 -69.28
CA ALA A 1023 14.11 -62.53 -68.54
C ALA A 1023 13.91 -62.81 -67.03
N SER A 1024 14.69 -63.74 -66.49
CA SER A 1024 14.85 -63.97 -65.05
C SER A 1024 16.35 -64.05 -64.74
N PRO A 1025 16.90 -63.22 -63.83
CA PRO A 1025 16.22 -62.21 -63.02
C PRO A 1025 15.62 -61.03 -63.80
N ILE A 1026 14.64 -60.36 -63.19
CA ILE A 1026 14.20 -59.01 -63.56
C ILE A 1026 14.94 -58.02 -62.63
N PRO A 1027 15.97 -57.30 -63.11
CA PRO A 1027 16.73 -56.37 -62.28
C PRO A 1027 15.94 -55.09 -62.01
N VAL A 1028 15.86 -54.67 -60.74
CA VAL A 1028 15.19 -53.44 -60.29
C VAL A 1028 16.21 -52.52 -59.64
N VAL A 1029 16.13 -51.23 -60.00
CA VAL A 1029 16.91 -50.14 -59.39
C VAL A 1029 15.95 -49.26 -58.59
N VAL A 1030 16.23 -49.11 -57.30
CA VAL A 1030 15.57 -48.17 -56.38
C VAL A 1030 16.42 -46.92 -56.30
N THR A 1031 15.79 -45.75 -56.52
CA THR A 1031 16.45 -44.45 -56.36
C THR A 1031 15.64 -43.59 -55.41
N PHE A 1032 16.28 -43.17 -54.31
CA PHE A 1032 15.81 -42.16 -53.38
C PHE A 1032 16.27 -40.76 -53.83
N SER A 1033 15.60 -39.69 -53.39
CA SER A 1033 15.99 -38.29 -53.64
C SER A 1033 17.35 -37.91 -53.06
N GLU A 1034 17.77 -38.64 -52.04
CA GLU A 1034 18.95 -38.38 -51.21
C GLU A 1034 19.47 -39.67 -50.56
N ALA A 1035 20.54 -39.56 -49.77
CA ALA A 1035 21.12 -40.72 -49.10
C ALA A 1035 20.29 -41.17 -47.90
N VAL A 1036 19.81 -42.42 -47.93
CA VAL A 1036 19.05 -43.03 -46.84
C VAL A 1036 19.84 -44.15 -46.14
N THR A 1037 19.36 -44.48 -44.94
CA THR A 1037 19.79 -45.56 -44.05
C THR A 1037 18.58 -46.44 -43.70
N GLY A 1038 18.82 -47.60 -43.09
CA GLY A 1038 17.75 -48.50 -42.64
C GLY A 1038 17.11 -49.39 -43.72
N PHE A 1039 17.12 -48.99 -44.99
CA PHE A 1039 16.50 -49.76 -46.08
C PHE A 1039 17.16 -51.14 -46.29
N THR A 1040 16.36 -52.21 -46.25
CA THR A 1040 16.80 -53.60 -46.44
C THR A 1040 15.92 -54.36 -47.44
N ALA A 1041 16.32 -55.59 -47.77
CA ALA A 1041 15.52 -56.50 -48.59
C ALA A 1041 14.16 -56.90 -47.95
N ALA A 1042 13.98 -56.74 -46.64
CA ALA A 1042 12.72 -57.06 -45.96
C ALA A 1042 11.64 -55.97 -46.16
N ASP A 1043 12.05 -54.76 -46.54
CA ASP A 1043 11.18 -53.59 -46.73
C ASP A 1043 10.53 -53.55 -48.13
N ILE A 1044 10.87 -54.52 -48.98
CA ILE A 1044 10.34 -54.70 -50.33
C ILE A 1044 9.29 -55.83 -50.30
N ALA A 1045 8.01 -55.46 -50.28
CA ALA A 1045 6.93 -56.43 -50.44
C ALA A 1045 6.76 -56.79 -51.93
N VAL A 1046 6.70 -58.09 -52.24
CA VAL A 1046 6.67 -58.62 -53.62
C VAL A 1046 5.53 -59.59 -53.88
N SER A 1047 5.14 -59.74 -55.14
CA SER A 1047 4.18 -60.76 -55.61
C SER A 1047 4.70 -61.49 -56.85
N ASN A 1048 4.27 -62.75 -57.01
CA ASN A 1048 4.72 -63.72 -58.02
C ASN A 1048 6.25 -63.83 -58.17
N SER A 1049 7.01 -63.52 -57.12
CA SER A 1049 8.47 -63.43 -57.19
C SER A 1049 9.14 -63.48 -55.81
N THR A 1050 10.46 -63.59 -55.79
CA THR A 1050 11.31 -63.41 -54.61
C THR A 1050 12.40 -62.38 -54.87
N VAL A 1051 12.81 -61.64 -53.84
CA VAL A 1051 13.94 -60.69 -53.89
C VAL A 1051 15.25 -61.45 -53.72
N GLN A 1052 16.20 -61.24 -54.62
CA GLN A 1052 17.59 -61.69 -54.51
C GLN A 1052 18.57 -60.56 -54.85
N ASN A 1053 19.87 -60.78 -54.61
CA ASN A 1053 20.95 -59.86 -54.97
C ASN A 1053 20.78 -58.40 -54.51
N PHE A 1054 20.07 -58.17 -53.40
CA PHE A 1054 19.90 -56.83 -52.81
C PHE A 1054 21.25 -56.24 -52.41
N ALA A 1055 21.59 -55.10 -53.01
CA ALA A 1055 22.85 -54.38 -52.81
C ALA A 1055 22.63 -52.87 -52.99
N GLY A 1056 23.60 -52.07 -52.53
CA GLY A 1056 23.56 -50.60 -52.64
C GLY A 1056 23.74 -49.90 -51.30
N SER A 1057 23.78 -48.57 -51.34
CA SER A 1057 23.97 -47.72 -50.17
C SER A 1057 23.68 -46.25 -50.51
N GLY A 1058 23.25 -45.47 -49.52
CA GLY A 1058 22.94 -44.06 -49.71
C GLY A 1058 21.67 -43.89 -50.55
N ALA A 1059 21.78 -43.29 -51.73
CA ALA A 1059 20.60 -42.92 -52.52
C ALA A 1059 20.12 -44.00 -53.50
N VAL A 1060 20.95 -45.02 -53.79
CA VAL A 1060 20.67 -46.00 -54.85
C VAL A 1060 20.87 -47.43 -54.35
N TYR A 1061 19.87 -48.26 -54.60
CA TYR A 1061 19.86 -49.69 -54.31
C TYR A 1061 19.45 -50.49 -55.54
N THR A 1062 19.88 -51.74 -55.63
CA THR A 1062 19.57 -52.66 -56.71
C THR A 1062 19.19 -54.01 -56.14
N PHE A 1063 18.18 -54.65 -56.72
CA PHE A 1063 17.80 -56.03 -56.38
C PHE A 1063 17.22 -56.73 -57.60
N ASP A 1064 17.31 -58.06 -57.61
CA ASP A 1064 16.72 -58.91 -58.61
C ASP A 1064 15.37 -59.45 -58.12
N LEU A 1065 14.33 -59.32 -58.94
CA LEU A 1065 13.11 -60.11 -58.80
C LEU A 1065 13.29 -61.42 -59.56
N ILE A 1066 13.17 -62.54 -58.86
CA ILE A 1066 13.11 -63.87 -59.46
C ILE A 1066 11.64 -64.27 -59.58
N PRO A 1067 11.03 -64.30 -60.78
CA PRO A 1067 9.64 -64.70 -60.97
C PRO A 1067 9.41 -66.17 -60.60
N ALA A 1068 8.22 -66.48 -60.06
CA ALA A 1068 7.85 -67.83 -59.64
C ALA A 1068 7.12 -68.63 -60.73
N ALA A 1069 6.36 -67.94 -61.59
CA ALA A 1069 5.65 -68.48 -62.75
C ALA A 1069 5.30 -67.35 -63.73
N ASP A 1070 4.87 -67.68 -64.95
CA ASP A 1070 4.31 -66.73 -65.92
C ASP A 1070 3.13 -65.93 -65.29
N GLY A 1071 3.09 -64.62 -65.51
CA GLY A 1071 2.08 -63.72 -64.94
C GLY A 1071 2.66 -62.40 -64.41
N LEU A 1072 1.84 -61.64 -63.68
CA LEU A 1072 2.22 -60.30 -63.18
C LEU A 1072 3.13 -60.41 -61.95
N VAL A 1073 4.38 -59.97 -62.11
CA VAL A 1073 5.37 -59.75 -61.05
C VAL A 1073 5.25 -58.31 -60.54
N THR A 1074 5.21 -58.11 -59.22
CA THR A 1074 5.10 -56.77 -58.62
C THR A 1074 6.03 -56.57 -57.43
N ALA A 1075 6.45 -55.33 -57.19
CA ALA A 1075 7.16 -54.92 -55.97
C ALA A 1075 6.63 -53.57 -55.44
N THR A 1076 6.66 -53.38 -54.13
CA THR A 1076 6.24 -52.16 -53.43
C THR A 1076 7.17 -51.85 -52.25
N ILE A 1077 7.41 -50.56 -52.01
CA ILE A 1077 8.18 -50.04 -50.86
C ILE A 1077 7.27 -49.08 -50.10
N ALA A 1078 7.09 -49.31 -48.80
CA ALA A 1078 6.23 -48.50 -47.95
C ALA A 1078 6.87 -47.16 -47.55
N ALA A 1079 6.10 -46.26 -46.94
CA ALA A 1079 6.64 -45.07 -46.30
C ALA A 1079 7.27 -45.42 -44.93
N GLY A 1080 8.33 -44.72 -44.54
CA GLY A 1080 8.96 -44.84 -43.21
C GLY A 1080 9.79 -46.11 -42.98
N VAL A 1081 10.29 -46.75 -44.05
CA VAL A 1081 11.19 -47.92 -43.99
C VAL A 1081 12.67 -47.56 -44.16
N ALA A 1082 12.94 -46.37 -44.71
CA ALA A 1082 14.27 -45.83 -44.94
C ALA A 1082 14.32 -44.39 -44.42
N PHE A 1083 15.44 -43.99 -43.80
CA PHE A 1083 15.58 -42.70 -43.12
C PHE A 1083 16.79 -41.92 -43.62
N ASP A 1084 16.63 -40.61 -43.84
CA ASP A 1084 17.74 -39.71 -44.15
C ASP A 1084 18.68 -39.47 -42.96
N ALA A 1085 19.62 -38.52 -43.10
CA ALA A 1085 20.55 -38.14 -42.04
C ALA A 1085 19.94 -37.25 -40.93
N ALA A 1086 18.77 -36.64 -41.17
CA ALA A 1086 18.06 -35.77 -40.22
C ALA A 1086 16.98 -36.51 -39.40
N GLY A 1087 16.63 -37.73 -39.82
CA GLY A 1087 15.66 -38.61 -39.19
C GLY A 1087 14.31 -38.72 -39.90
N ASN A 1088 14.13 -38.19 -41.13
CA ASN A 1088 12.86 -38.26 -41.84
C ASN A 1088 12.72 -39.60 -42.57
N GLY A 1089 11.59 -40.27 -42.36
CA GLY A 1089 11.23 -41.50 -43.06
C GLY A 1089 10.78 -41.24 -44.50
N ASN A 1090 11.16 -42.10 -45.43
CA ASN A 1090 10.83 -42.00 -46.84
C ASN A 1090 9.31 -41.97 -47.09
N THR A 1091 8.90 -41.35 -48.19
CA THR A 1091 7.55 -41.46 -48.76
C THR A 1091 7.34 -42.84 -49.42
N ALA A 1092 6.09 -43.25 -49.66
CA ALA A 1092 5.83 -44.56 -50.29
C ALA A 1092 6.14 -44.55 -51.80
N ALA A 1093 6.72 -45.64 -52.32
CA ALA A 1093 7.00 -45.77 -53.75
C ALA A 1093 5.73 -46.01 -54.57
N ALA A 1094 5.72 -45.51 -55.81
CA ALA A 1094 4.78 -46.00 -56.82
C ALA A 1094 5.03 -47.52 -57.07
N PRO A 1095 3.97 -48.34 -57.18
CA PRO A 1095 4.11 -49.79 -57.31
C PRO A 1095 4.82 -50.16 -58.63
N PHE A 1096 5.85 -50.99 -58.53
CA PHE A 1096 6.55 -51.54 -59.70
C PHE A 1096 5.87 -52.82 -60.19
N SER A 1097 5.82 -53.00 -61.52
CA SER A 1097 5.32 -54.25 -62.10
C SER A 1097 5.94 -54.61 -63.47
N ARG A 1098 5.95 -55.90 -63.77
CA ARG A 1098 6.25 -56.52 -65.07
C ARG A 1098 5.40 -57.77 -65.29
N THR A 1099 4.97 -58.02 -66.51
CA THR A 1099 4.44 -59.33 -66.91
C THR A 1099 5.62 -60.22 -67.28
N TYR A 1100 5.83 -61.28 -66.52
CA TYR A 1100 6.79 -62.34 -66.85
C TYR A 1100 6.11 -63.38 -67.73
N ASP A 1101 6.79 -63.84 -68.78
CA ASP A 1101 6.24 -64.81 -69.72
C ASP A 1101 7.35 -65.64 -70.38
N THR A 1102 7.37 -66.95 -70.15
CA THR A 1102 8.30 -67.92 -70.73
C THR A 1102 7.64 -68.94 -71.65
N THR A 1103 6.34 -68.78 -71.92
CA THR A 1103 5.62 -69.67 -72.82
C THR A 1103 5.99 -69.37 -74.27
N ALA A 1104 6.38 -70.39 -75.03
CA ALA A 1104 6.92 -70.22 -76.38
C ALA A 1104 5.81 -70.38 -77.46
N PRO A 1105 5.56 -69.37 -78.32
CA PRO A 1105 4.45 -69.37 -79.26
C PRO A 1105 4.50 -70.57 -80.21
N GLY A 1106 3.42 -71.32 -80.32
CA GLY A 1106 3.30 -72.51 -81.18
C GLY A 1106 2.55 -72.22 -82.47
N VAL A 1107 2.93 -72.89 -83.57
CA VAL A 1107 2.17 -72.82 -84.84
C VAL A 1107 0.92 -73.72 -84.74
N LEU A 1108 -0.27 -73.12 -84.70
CA LEU A 1108 -1.54 -73.85 -84.63
C LEU A 1108 -1.99 -74.38 -86.00
N SER A 1109 -1.88 -73.57 -87.06
CA SER A 1109 -2.27 -74.02 -88.41
C SER A 1109 -1.68 -73.18 -89.54
N ILE A 1110 -1.55 -73.79 -90.72
CA ILE A 1110 -1.38 -73.10 -92.01
C ILE A 1110 -2.47 -73.62 -92.98
N THR A 1111 -3.42 -72.77 -93.33
CA THR A 1111 -4.58 -73.11 -94.17
C THR A 1111 -4.62 -72.31 -95.47
N ARG A 1112 -5.32 -72.79 -96.49
CA ARG A 1112 -5.54 -72.06 -97.75
C ARG A 1112 -6.61 -70.99 -97.55
N ALA A 1113 -6.35 -69.77 -98.05
CA ALA A 1113 -7.30 -68.65 -98.02
C ALA A 1113 -7.99 -68.39 -99.38
N ASP A 1114 -7.58 -69.08 -100.45
CA ASP A 1114 -8.11 -68.98 -101.81
C ASP A 1114 -8.61 -70.36 -102.33
N PRO A 1115 -9.37 -70.43 -103.45
CA PRO A 1115 -9.87 -71.69 -104.00
C PRO A 1115 -8.79 -72.66 -104.49
N ASN A 1116 -9.14 -73.95 -104.54
CA ASN A 1116 -8.27 -75.05 -104.97
C ASN A 1116 -9.06 -76.13 -105.74
N PRO A 1117 -8.56 -76.70 -106.86
CA PRO A 1117 -7.34 -76.35 -107.60
C PRO A 1117 -7.38 -74.94 -108.20
N THR A 1118 -6.23 -74.43 -108.66
CA THR A 1118 -6.10 -73.02 -109.08
C THR A 1118 -5.10 -72.81 -110.22
N ASN A 1119 -5.39 -71.85 -111.10
CA ASN A 1119 -4.46 -71.36 -112.12
C ASN A 1119 -3.97 -69.92 -111.84
N ALA A 1120 -4.42 -69.29 -110.75
CA ALA A 1120 -4.15 -67.90 -110.43
C ALA A 1120 -2.64 -67.60 -110.34
N ALA A 1121 -2.22 -66.38 -110.65
CA ALA A 1121 -0.80 -66.00 -110.60
C ALA A 1121 -0.22 -66.08 -109.18
N SER A 1122 -1.03 -65.77 -108.16
CA SER A 1122 -0.69 -65.84 -106.75
C SER A 1122 -1.83 -66.45 -105.94
N VAL A 1123 -1.49 -67.03 -104.78
CA VAL A 1123 -2.39 -67.65 -103.80
C VAL A 1123 -1.98 -67.24 -102.40
N ARG A 1124 -2.92 -67.29 -101.45
CA ARG A 1124 -2.70 -66.89 -100.05
C ARG A 1124 -2.89 -68.04 -99.07
N PHE A 1125 -2.14 -68.01 -97.99
CA PHE A 1125 -2.29 -68.89 -96.85
C PHE A 1125 -2.61 -68.07 -95.60
N THR A 1126 -3.44 -68.59 -94.71
CA THR A 1126 -3.61 -68.04 -93.36
C THR A 1126 -2.81 -68.88 -92.38
N VAL A 1127 -1.96 -68.21 -91.60
CA VAL A 1127 -1.10 -68.76 -90.56
C VAL A 1127 -1.64 -68.31 -89.22
N THR A 1128 -1.78 -69.22 -88.27
CA THR A 1128 -2.28 -68.94 -86.92
C THR A 1128 -1.32 -69.51 -85.88
N PHE A 1129 -0.99 -68.70 -84.89
CA PHE A 1129 -0.14 -69.03 -83.74
C PHE A 1129 -0.97 -69.15 -82.44
N SER A 1130 -0.41 -69.72 -81.37
CA SER A 1130 -1.08 -69.87 -80.06
C SER A 1130 -1.45 -68.54 -79.42
N GLU A 1131 -0.62 -67.52 -79.65
CA GLU A 1131 -0.69 -66.21 -79.04
C GLU A 1131 -0.12 -65.13 -79.98
N ALA A 1132 0.00 -63.91 -79.50
CA ALA A 1132 0.54 -62.81 -80.28
C ALA A 1132 2.03 -63.04 -80.61
N VAL A 1133 2.41 -62.79 -81.86
CA VAL A 1133 3.81 -62.85 -82.31
C VAL A 1133 4.25 -61.56 -82.98
N THR A 1134 5.56 -61.45 -83.16
CA THR A 1134 6.32 -60.31 -83.68
C THR A 1134 7.42 -60.82 -84.61
N GLY A 1135 8.04 -59.93 -85.40
CA GLY A 1135 9.12 -60.28 -86.32
C GLY A 1135 8.70 -60.98 -87.63
N VAL A 1136 7.46 -61.48 -87.74
CA VAL A 1136 6.98 -62.27 -88.90
C VAL A 1136 7.16 -61.54 -90.25
N ASP A 1137 8.07 -62.04 -91.08
CA ASP A 1137 8.32 -61.56 -92.44
C ASP A 1137 8.34 -62.69 -93.49
N GLY A 1138 8.69 -62.37 -94.75
CA GLY A 1138 8.69 -63.32 -95.86
C GLY A 1138 9.78 -64.40 -95.82
N SER A 1139 10.79 -64.26 -94.95
CA SER A 1139 11.91 -65.19 -94.77
C SER A 1139 11.63 -66.27 -93.71
N ASP A 1140 10.66 -66.03 -92.82
CA ASP A 1140 10.12 -67.03 -91.88
C ASP A 1140 9.30 -68.14 -92.57
N PHE A 1141 9.22 -68.12 -93.90
CA PHE A 1141 8.45 -69.07 -94.69
C PHE A 1141 9.26 -69.69 -95.81
N SER A 1142 8.97 -70.97 -96.07
CA SER A 1142 9.57 -71.80 -97.10
C SER A 1142 8.47 -72.44 -97.94
N LEU A 1143 8.79 -72.82 -99.18
CA LEU A 1143 7.83 -73.40 -100.12
C LEU A 1143 8.26 -74.81 -100.51
N ALA A 1144 7.37 -75.78 -100.27
CA ALA A 1144 7.52 -77.14 -100.78
C ALA A 1144 6.68 -77.28 -102.06
N THR A 1145 7.36 -77.52 -103.19
CA THR A 1145 6.73 -77.69 -104.51
C THR A 1145 6.91 -79.11 -105.07
N THR A 1146 5.99 -79.51 -105.95
CA THR A 1146 6.12 -80.71 -106.78
C THR A 1146 5.76 -80.40 -108.25
N GLY A 1147 5.90 -81.40 -109.14
CA GLY A 1147 5.57 -81.26 -110.55
C GLY A 1147 6.58 -80.39 -111.31
N SER A 1148 6.09 -79.50 -112.16
CA SER A 1148 6.91 -78.59 -112.98
C SER A 1148 6.95 -77.15 -112.46
N ILE A 1149 6.51 -76.90 -111.22
CA ILE A 1149 6.48 -75.56 -110.63
C ILE A 1149 7.88 -74.98 -110.47
N ALA A 1150 8.16 -73.89 -111.18
CA ALA A 1150 9.40 -73.13 -111.11
C ALA A 1150 9.13 -71.65 -110.81
N GLY A 1151 10.00 -71.02 -110.02
CA GLY A 1151 9.89 -69.58 -109.70
C GLY A 1151 8.74 -69.20 -108.76
N ALA A 1152 8.19 -70.15 -108.00
CA ALA A 1152 7.30 -69.84 -106.89
C ALA A 1152 8.07 -69.17 -105.75
N SER A 1153 7.48 -68.16 -105.10
CA SER A 1153 8.11 -67.35 -104.06
C SER A 1153 7.10 -66.70 -103.13
N VAL A 1154 7.46 -66.43 -101.88
CA VAL A 1154 6.67 -65.58 -100.99
C VAL A 1154 6.78 -64.14 -101.47
N THR A 1155 5.65 -63.47 -101.70
CA THR A 1155 5.58 -62.11 -102.28
C THR A 1155 4.99 -61.07 -101.34
N GLY A 1156 4.53 -61.47 -100.14
CA GLY A 1156 4.11 -60.54 -99.09
C GLY A 1156 3.53 -61.25 -97.88
N VAL A 1157 3.66 -60.62 -96.71
CA VAL A 1157 3.09 -61.08 -95.43
C VAL A 1157 2.32 -59.90 -94.83
N SER A 1158 1.11 -60.15 -94.32
CA SER A 1158 0.30 -59.12 -93.66
C SER A 1158 -0.57 -59.70 -92.55
N GLY A 1159 -0.64 -59.01 -91.42
CA GLY A 1159 -1.32 -59.47 -90.21
C GLY A 1159 -0.75 -58.82 -88.96
N SER A 1160 -1.26 -59.19 -87.79
CA SER A 1160 -0.76 -58.78 -86.48
C SER A 1160 -1.33 -59.67 -85.38
N GLY A 1161 -0.70 -59.67 -84.21
CA GLY A 1161 -1.12 -60.54 -83.11
C GLY A 1161 -0.85 -62.01 -83.45
N SER A 1162 -1.85 -62.87 -83.36
CA SER A 1162 -1.70 -64.32 -83.55
C SER A 1162 -2.02 -64.81 -84.97
N VAL A 1163 -2.43 -63.94 -85.89
CA VAL A 1163 -2.92 -64.35 -87.23
C VAL A 1163 -2.30 -63.53 -88.35
N TYR A 1164 -1.74 -64.23 -89.33
CA TYR A 1164 -1.06 -63.65 -90.49
C TYR A 1164 -1.57 -64.27 -91.80
N THR A 1165 -1.52 -63.48 -92.88
CA THR A 1165 -1.81 -63.92 -94.25
C THR A 1165 -0.53 -63.82 -95.08
N VAL A 1166 -0.11 -64.93 -95.65
CA VAL A 1166 1.11 -65.05 -96.47
C VAL A 1166 0.70 -65.22 -97.93
N THR A 1167 1.12 -64.29 -98.77
CA THR A 1167 0.83 -64.24 -100.21
C THR A 1167 2.01 -64.81 -100.99
N VAL A 1168 1.74 -65.74 -101.89
CA VAL A 1168 2.74 -66.56 -102.58
C VAL A 1168 2.52 -66.52 -104.08
N SER A 1169 3.56 -66.21 -104.86
CA SER A 1169 3.59 -66.41 -106.31
C SER A 1169 3.57 -67.90 -106.63
N THR A 1170 2.67 -68.33 -107.51
CA THR A 1170 2.58 -69.73 -107.96
C THR A 1170 3.64 -70.11 -109.00
N GLY A 1171 4.41 -69.15 -109.51
CA GLY A 1171 5.43 -69.39 -110.55
C GLY A 1171 4.84 -69.84 -111.89
N THR A 1172 5.60 -70.65 -112.61
CA THR A 1172 5.21 -71.28 -113.89
C THR A 1172 5.25 -72.80 -113.78
N GLY A 1173 4.41 -73.50 -114.55
CA GLY A 1173 4.24 -74.96 -114.47
C GLY A 1173 3.07 -75.42 -113.58
N SER A 1174 2.84 -76.73 -113.51
CA SER A 1174 1.73 -77.35 -112.76
C SER A 1174 2.27 -78.35 -111.72
N GLY A 1175 1.60 -78.48 -110.58
CA GLY A 1175 2.00 -79.35 -109.46
C GLY A 1175 1.39 -78.91 -108.13
N THR A 1176 1.92 -79.40 -107.01
CA THR A 1176 1.47 -78.95 -105.66
C THR A 1176 2.37 -77.86 -105.09
N LEU A 1177 1.81 -76.91 -104.34
CA LEU A 1177 2.50 -75.81 -103.65
C LEU A 1177 2.04 -75.71 -102.19
N ARG A 1178 2.92 -76.00 -101.24
CA ARG A 1178 2.67 -75.88 -99.79
C ARG A 1178 3.56 -74.80 -99.16
N LEU A 1179 3.02 -74.08 -98.18
CA LEU A 1179 3.75 -73.15 -97.31
C LEU A 1179 4.14 -73.86 -96.02
N ASP A 1180 5.44 -73.84 -95.70
CA ASP A 1180 6.03 -74.44 -94.50
C ASP A 1180 6.85 -73.40 -93.72
N ILE A 1181 6.86 -73.45 -92.39
CA ILE A 1181 7.75 -72.60 -91.57
C ILE A 1181 9.02 -73.41 -91.27
N PRO A 1182 10.21 -72.98 -91.75
CA PRO A 1182 11.45 -73.73 -91.58
C PRO A 1182 11.96 -73.62 -90.13
N GLY A 1183 12.88 -74.52 -89.74
CA GLY A 1183 13.55 -74.48 -88.43
C GLY A 1183 14.53 -73.30 -88.24
N THR A 1184 14.48 -72.32 -89.13
CA THR A 1184 15.30 -71.10 -89.13
C THR A 1184 14.44 -69.83 -89.07
N ALA A 1185 13.12 -69.95 -88.87
CA ALA A 1185 12.26 -68.80 -88.65
C ALA A 1185 12.64 -68.06 -87.36
N THR A 1186 12.53 -66.74 -87.40
CA THR A 1186 13.01 -65.78 -86.38
C THR A 1186 11.90 -65.13 -85.55
N VAL A 1187 10.64 -65.47 -85.86
CA VAL A 1187 9.43 -65.06 -85.14
C VAL A 1187 9.53 -65.33 -83.63
N THR A 1188 9.22 -64.31 -82.83
CA THR A 1188 9.08 -64.40 -81.37
C THR A 1188 7.74 -63.82 -80.90
N ASP A 1189 7.31 -64.13 -79.69
CA ASP A 1189 6.26 -63.35 -78.99
C ASP A 1189 6.78 -61.93 -78.60
N PRO A 1190 5.95 -61.07 -77.96
CA PRO A 1190 6.38 -59.79 -77.41
C PRO A 1190 7.29 -59.86 -76.17
N ALA A 1191 7.46 -61.03 -75.54
CA ALA A 1191 8.30 -61.23 -74.35
C ALA A 1191 9.74 -61.64 -74.71
N GLY A 1192 9.94 -62.19 -75.92
CA GLY A 1192 11.20 -62.65 -76.50
C GLY A 1192 11.28 -64.15 -76.78
N ASN A 1193 10.21 -64.93 -76.59
CA ASN A 1193 10.22 -66.39 -76.79
C ASN A 1193 10.04 -66.74 -78.27
N GLY A 1194 10.97 -67.52 -78.84
CA GLY A 1194 10.92 -67.95 -80.24
C GLY A 1194 9.92 -69.08 -80.51
N LEU A 1195 9.45 -69.20 -81.77
CA LEU A 1195 8.45 -70.20 -82.16
C LEU A 1195 8.81 -71.64 -81.77
N SER A 1196 7.87 -72.31 -81.12
CA SER A 1196 7.90 -73.74 -80.81
C SER A 1196 7.28 -74.60 -81.93
N GLY A 1197 7.70 -75.87 -82.00
CA GLY A 1197 7.16 -76.85 -82.95
C GLY A 1197 7.71 -76.76 -84.38
N LEU A 1198 8.85 -76.10 -84.59
CA LEU A 1198 9.49 -75.96 -85.91
C LEU A 1198 10.40 -77.16 -86.27
N PRO A 1199 10.57 -77.50 -87.56
CA PRO A 1199 9.91 -76.93 -88.74
C PRO A 1199 8.45 -77.37 -88.87
N TYR A 1200 7.53 -76.41 -89.00
CA TYR A 1200 6.12 -76.72 -89.23
C TYR A 1200 5.88 -77.05 -90.69
N THR A 1201 5.59 -78.32 -90.98
CA THR A 1201 5.32 -78.84 -92.33
C THR A 1201 3.90 -79.42 -92.48
N GLY A 1202 3.02 -79.15 -91.51
CA GLY A 1202 1.62 -79.61 -91.47
C GLY A 1202 0.64 -78.77 -92.28
N GLY A 1203 1.12 -77.89 -93.17
CA GLY A 1203 0.28 -76.95 -93.91
C GLY A 1203 -0.58 -77.60 -95.01
N GLN A 1204 -1.69 -76.96 -95.34
CA GLN A 1204 -2.45 -77.28 -96.55
C GLN A 1204 -1.66 -76.90 -97.81
N ALA A 1205 -1.80 -77.66 -98.90
CA ALA A 1205 -1.16 -77.39 -100.19
C ALA A 1205 -2.19 -76.99 -101.27
N TYR A 1206 -1.80 -76.13 -102.21
CA TYR A 1206 -2.55 -75.87 -103.44
C TYR A 1206 -2.14 -76.80 -104.57
N ASP A 1207 -3.11 -77.30 -105.32
CA ASP A 1207 -2.95 -77.94 -106.61
C ASP A 1207 -2.99 -76.84 -107.69
N VAL A 1208 -1.81 -76.47 -108.19
CA VAL A 1208 -1.63 -75.45 -109.21
C VAL A 1208 -1.66 -76.11 -110.59
N ASP A 1209 -2.55 -75.66 -111.46
CA ASP A 1209 -2.56 -76.06 -112.86
C ASP A 1209 -2.51 -74.85 -113.82
N LYS A 1210 -1.54 -74.86 -114.73
CA LYS A 1210 -1.34 -73.84 -115.77
C LYS A 1210 -1.56 -74.40 -117.18
N THR A 1211 -2.04 -75.64 -117.33
CA THR A 1211 -2.29 -76.22 -118.65
C THR A 1211 -3.43 -75.50 -119.38
N ALA A 1212 -3.25 -75.24 -120.67
CA ALA A 1212 -4.27 -74.60 -121.50
C ALA A 1212 -5.26 -75.66 -122.02
N PRO A 1213 -6.59 -75.44 -121.91
CA PRO A 1213 -7.59 -76.41 -122.36
C PRO A 1213 -7.57 -76.54 -123.89
N THR A 1214 -7.13 -77.70 -124.39
CA THR A 1214 -7.10 -78.02 -125.82
C THR A 1214 -8.48 -78.42 -126.32
N ALA A 1215 -9.19 -77.49 -126.94
CA ALA A 1215 -10.44 -77.79 -127.63
C ALA A 1215 -10.18 -78.65 -128.89
N SER A 1216 -10.84 -79.82 -128.97
CA SER A 1216 -10.85 -80.65 -130.18
C SER A 1216 -12.27 -81.16 -130.43
N SER A 1217 -12.84 -80.80 -131.58
CA SER A 1217 -14.13 -81.30 -132.05
C SER A 1217 -13.95 -82.48 -133.00
N THR A 1218 -14.85 -83.45 -132.87
CA THR A 1218 -15.11 -84.55 -133.81
C THR A 1218 -15.15 -84.08 -135.29
N LEU A 1219 -14.83 -84.92 -136.28
CA LEU A 1219 -15.43 -86.25 -136.50
C LEU A 1219 -14.53 -87.28 -137.22
N PHE A 1220 -14.85 -88.55 -136.98
CA PHE A 1220 -14.18 -89.78 -137.39
C PHE A 1220 -13.87 -89.96 -138.90
N LEU A 1221 -12.75 -90.64 -139.15
CA LEU A 1221 -12.71 -91.77 -140.08
C LEU A 1221 -12.21 -93.03 -139.30
N PRO A 1222 -12.86 -94.21 -139.38
CA PRO A 1222 -12.53 -95.34 -138.50
C PRO A 1222 -11.65 -96.42 -139.17
N VAL A 1223 -10.36 -96.49 -138.83
CA VAL A 1223 -9.53 -97.70 -139.07
C VAL A 1223 -8.62 -98.02 -137.87
N VAL A 1224 -8.85 -99.23 -137.37
CA VAL A 1224 -8.10 -100.09 -136.43
C VAL A 1224 -6.55 -99.95 -136.48
N LEU A 1225 -5.87 -99.88 -135.32
CA LEU A 1225 -4.95 -100.93 -134.82
C LEU A 1225 -4.13 -100.53 -133.56
N ARG A 1226 -4.18 -101.42 -132.56
CA ARG A 1226 -3.22 -101.67 -131.45
C ARG A 1226 -2.91 -100.52 -130.50
#